data_AF-A0A261XY81-F1
#
_entry.id   AF-A0A261XY81-F1
#
_cell.length_a   1.000
_cell.length_b   1.000
_cell.length_c   1.000
_cell.angle_alpha   90.00
_cell.angle_beta   90.00
_cell.angle_gamma   90.00
#
_symmetry.space_group_name_H-M   'P 1'
#
loop_
_entity.id
_entity.type
_entity.pdbx_description
1 polymer ?
#
loop_
_entity_poly.entity_id
_entity_poly.type
_entity_poly.pdbx_seq_one_letter_code
_entity_poly.pdbx_strand_id
1 'polypeptide(L)'
;MALVKERSVAIHAVLQASQVCQQVFNRLVKGQTITKIADFSAQAVVNSILLEHFPDDRIVGEEDSSDLRGESAKTLRDKVVQLTNTVMSPPLSEDKILASIDRGNYEGGARGRHWALDPIDGTKGFLRGEQFAVCLALIVDGEVQLGVMGCPNLPVKFSEPDGEKGSLFIAVKGQGAFQRAFSAEDETPIHFSKVADVSAATFCESVESGHSSHSEAAQIAERLGITKPPVRMDSQAKYCSISRGDADIYLRLPVSDTYVEKIWDHASGSLLVKEAGGRVSDIHGQPLDFSIGRTLSKNKGVVAANASVYDKAVPTLGNQYEDDIAFKSVLKRLLPADVHAAITPDLHRFGQAVMEEIARLGDQVEAEHPTLVQYDAWCRRVDDLKTSAAWEKLHEIAFKEGLVAIAYEREYGEYSRVYQFAKQYLFSPSSAVVTCPFSMTDGAARVLELMGTPEMKETYYKRLISRDPSVGWTSGQWMTERPGGSDVGQTETEAELIDPMANIWSVRGFKWFSSATTADMAMLLARSKDPTSGLTKPATEMRQPDGSLNGVRVHRLKNKYGTKGLPTAELELQGMKAQLVGELGRGVPNIASILNITRIYCVAGSLTAIRRTLAIAKDYATKRVAFGKTLRDQPLHLTTLMEVELNFRAILQLMFYAISLLGKIECNQADKHTALVLRFLTPMAKSWSCKVAVSCIQECMEALGGQGYMEDVGIARHLRDATVNAIWEGTTNVLALDVLRVLKETKNSVLNIFEQEHVSRITTVPSELRQASDNVQSGFKVVENHLKSIKSADLLEAGARELTFSLARLVSGTLLIEQAAWSLKNMGGVIGGVIGLAALGALGWLFYKRRKASKDPIGSPDYSYSDPVVMEDLQPGSDSGYGHVDKAGLGVSSAVAGGAFAASQGA
;
A
#
# COMPACT_ATOMS: atom_id res chain seq x y z
N MET A 1 -1.05 42.25 6.16
CA MET A 1 -1.83 41.16 5.53
C MET A 1 -1.07 40.70 4.31
N ALA A 2 -0.82 39.40 4.17
CA ALA A 2 -0.10 38.86 3.02
C ALA A 2 -0.96 39.00 1.75
N LEU A 3 -0.36 39.46 0.64
CA LEU A 3 -0.91 39.50 -0.73
C LEU A 3 -1.96 40.57 -1.09
N VAL A 4 -2.09 41.68 -0.35
CA VAL A 4 -3.08 42.74 -0.67
C VAL A 4 -2.85 43.37 -2.05
N LYS A 5 -1.60 43.69 -2.39
CA LYS A 5 -1.23 44.30 -3.68
C LYS A 5 -1.46 43.30 -4.82
N GLU A 6 -0.97 42.08 -4.65
CA GLU A 6 -1.11 40.97 -5.59
C GLU A 6 -2.57 40.70 -5.94
N ARG A 7 -3.43 40.63 -4.92
CA ARG A 7 -4.86 40.43 -5.09
C ARG A 7 -5.50 41.54 -5.92
N SER A 8 -5.24 42.80 -5.58
CA SER A 8 -5.82 43.95 -6.28
C SER A 8 -5.38 44.00 -7.76
N VAL A 9 -4.09 43.77 -8.02
CA VAL A 9 -3.53 43.75 -9.38
C VAL A 9 -4.08 42.57 -10.19
N ALA A 10 -4.16 41.38 -9.60
CA ALA A 10 -4.69 40.19 -10.28
C ALA A 10 -6.18 40.35 -10.64
N ILE A 11 -6.99 40.93 -9.74
CA ILE A 11 -8.39 41.28 -10.02
C ILE A 11 -8.49 42.25 -11.21
N HIS A 12 -7.67 43.31 -11.20
CA HIS A 12 -7.65 44.27 -12.30
C HIS A 12 -7.26 43.61 -13.63
N ALA A 13 -6.17 42.82 -13.63
CA ALA A 13 -5.68 42.13 -14.82
C ALA A 13 -6.72 41.19 -15.42
N VAL A 14 -7.35 40.34 -14.59
CA VAL A 14 -8.37 39.38 -15.04
C VAL A 14 -9.61 40.08 -15.57
N LEU A 15 -10.03 41.19 -14.98
CA LEU A 15 -11.16 41.97 -15.49
C LEU A 15 -10.86 42.62 -16.84
N GLN A 16 -9.69 43.23 -17.03
CA GLN A 16 -9.30 43.83 -18.31
C GLN A 16 -9.19 42.77 -19.41
N ALA A 17 -8.57 41.63 -19.10
CA ALA A 17 -8.48 40.51 -20.04
C ALA A 17 -9.85 39.94 -20.40
N SER A 18 -10.74 39.75 -19.40
CA SER A 18 -12.12 39.32 -19.62
C SER A 18 -12.90 40.27 -20.53
N GLN A 19 -12.72 41.59 -20.33
CA GLN A 19 -13.32 42.63 -21.17
C GLN A 19 -12.81 42.57 -22.60
N VAL A 20 -11.50 42.33 -22.81
CA VAL A 20 -10.93 42.11 -24.14
C VAL A 20 -11.54 40.88 -24.80
N CYS A 21 -11.66 39.75 -24.10
CA CYS A 21 -12.25 38.53 -24.65
C CYS A 21 -13.71 38.76 -25.09
N GLN A 22 -14.51 39.48 -24.29
CA GLN A 22 -15.87 39.86 -24.66
C GLN A 22 -15.93 40.75 -25.90
N GLN A 23 -15.02 41.73 -26.02
CA GLN A 23 -14.94 42.58 -27.22
C GLN A 23 -14.57 41.77 -28.47
N VAL A 24 -13.64 40.83 -28.35
CA VAL A 24 -13.22 39.96 -29.44
C VAL A 24 -14.40 39.10 -29.91
N PHE A 25 -15.11 38.47 -28.97
CA PHE A 25 -16.27 37.64 -29.28
C PHE A 25 -17.39 38.43 -29.98
N ASN A 26 -17.65 39.66 -29.54
CA ASN A 26 -18.75 40.49 -30.08
C ASN A 26 -18.42 41.17 -31.42
N ARG A 27 -17.14 41.43 -31.73
CA ARG A 27 -16.74 42.23 -32.90
C ARG A 27 -16.31 41.39 -34.11
N LEU A 28 -15.95 40.13 -33.93
CA LEU A 28 -15.38 39.29 -35.00
C LEU A 28 -16.34 38.16 -35.42
N VAL A 29 -16.23 37.72 -36.69
CA VAL A 29 -17.05 36.63 -37.27
C VAL A 29 -16.56 35.24 -36.83
N LYS A 30 -17.42 34.45 -36.18
CA LYS A 30 -17.14 33.13 -35.56
C LYS A 30 -16.17 32.24 -36.38
N GLY A 31 -15.06 31.81 -35.76
CA GLY A 31 -14.06 30.90 -36.34
C GLY A 31 -12.77 30.76 -35.51
N GLN A 32 -11.88 29.80 -35.85
CA GLN A 32 -10.62 29.52 -35.10
C GLN A 32 -9.69 30.74 -34.97
N THR A 33 -9.71 31.65 -35.95
CA THR A 33 -8.91 32.88 -35.90
C THR A 33 -9.34 33.81 -34.76
N ILE A 34 -10.59 33.73 -34.30
CA ILE A 34 -11.08 34.55 -33.18
C ILE A 34 -10.45 34.10 -31.87
N THR A 35 -10.40 32.79 -31.62
CA THR A 35 -9.86 32.28 -30.35
C THR A 35 -8.42 32.74 -30.17
N LYS A 36 -7.56 32.49 -31.18
CA LYS A 36 -6.16 32.95 -31.17
C LYS A 36 -6.03 34.46 -30.89
N ILE A 37 -6.88 35.29 -31.50
CA ILE A 37 -6.86 36.74 -31.23
C ILE A 37 -7.18 37.03 -29.76
N ALA A 38 -8.19 36.36 -29.22
CA ALA A 38 -8.62 36.54 -27.84
C ALA A 38 -7.56 36.02 -26.85
N ASP A 39 -6.98 34.84 -27.09
CA ASP A 39 -5.90 34.24 -26.27
C ASP A 39 -4.70 35.18 -26.17
N PHE A 40 -4.16 35.58 -27.33
CA PHE A 40 -3.00 36.48 -27.38
C PHE A 40 -3.30 37.85 -26.76
N SER A 41 -4.48 38.41 -27.01
CA SER A 41 -4.84 39.73 -26.46
C SER A 41 -5.00 39.67 -24.95
N ALA A 42 -5.67 38.65 -24.42
CA ALA A 42 -5.84 38.45 -22.98
C ALA A 42 -4.51 38.20 -22.28
N GLN A 43 -3.65 37.32 -22.83
CA GLN A 43 -2.33 37.08 -22.27
C GLN A 43 -1.46 38.34 -22.31
N ALA A 44 -1.49 39.12 -23.38
CA ALA A 44 -0.76 40.38 -23.46
C ALA A 44 -1.22 41.40 -22.40
N VAL A 45 -2.53 41.54 -22.19
CA VAL A 45 -3.11 42.42 -21.16
C VAL A 45 -2.65 42.00 -19.76
N VAL A 46 -2.84 40.73 -19.39
CA VAL A 46 -2.47 40.25 -18.05
C VAL A 46 -0.96 40.38 -17.84
N ASN A 47 -0.14 39.91 -18.79
CA ASN A 47 1.31 39.94 -18.64
C ASN A 47 1.85 41.36 -18.57
N SER A 48 1.26 42.32 -19.27
CA SER A 48 1.66 43.72 -19.22
C SER A 48 1.33 44.38 -17.88
N ILE A 49 0.12 44.13 -17.34
CA ILE A 49 -0.29 44.65 -16.04
C ILE A 49 0.58 44.05 -14.92
N LEU A 50 0.87 42.75 -14.99
CA LEU A 50 1.77 42.09 -14.04
C LEU A 50 3.20 42.62 -14.14
N LEU A 51 3.71 42.85 -15.35
CA LEU A 51 5.06 43.40 -15.57
C LEU A 51 5.23 44.79 -14.94
N GLU A 52 4.20 45.64 -15.00
CA GLU A 52 4.21 46.97 -14.40
C GLU A 52 4.33 46.91 -12.86
N HIS A 53 3.66 45.94 -12.23
CA HIS A 53 3.54 45.87 -10.78
C HIS A 53 4.54 44.90 -10.11
N PHE A 54 5.00 43.90 -10.86
CA PHE A 54 5.85 42.79 -10.45
C PHE A 54 6.89 42.44 -11.55
N PRO A 55 7.86 43.33 -11.81
CA PRO A 55 8.79 43.18 -12.94
C PRO A 55 9.71 41.96 -12.84
N ASP A 56 9.91 41.42 -11.64
CA ASP A 56 10.75 40.24 -11.39
C ASP A 56 9.96 38.91 -11.42
N ASP A 57 8.62 38.96 -11.33
CA ASP A 57 7.79 37.75 -11.30
C ASP A 57 7.69 37.13 -12.69
N ARG A 58 8.05 35.85 -12.80
CA ARG A 58 7.95 35.09 -14.06
C ARG A 58 6.53 34.59 -14.30
N ILE A 59 6.20 34.23 -15.55
CA ILE A 59 4.85 33.79 -15.92
C ILE A 59 4.92 32.50 -16.72
N VAL A 60 4.15 31.50 -16.29
CA VAL A 60 3.83 30.29 -17.06
C VAL A 60 2.49 30.55 -17.74
N GLY A 61 2.53 31.07 -18.95
CA GLY A 61 1.36 31.32 -19.81
C GLY A 61 1.15 30.18 -20.79
N GLU A 62 -0.09 30.01 -21.25
CA GLU A 62 -0.46 29.02 -22.26
C GLU A 62 0.16 29.35 -23.63
N GLU A 63 0.15 30.63 -24.02
CA GLU A 63 0.48 31.08 -25.37
C GLU A 63 1.91 31.59 -25.53
N ASP A 64 2.41 31.59 -26.78
CA ASP A 64 3.66 32.24 -27.19
C ASP A 64 3.47 33.05 -28.49
N SER A 65 4.35 34.01 -28.78
CA SER A 65 4.15 34.90 -29.93
C SER A 65 4.53 34.31 -31.29
N SER A 66 4.92 33.03 -31.39
CA SER A 66 5.43 32.43 -32.64
C SER A 66 4.42 32.56 -33.79
N ASP A 67 3.14 32.33 -33.52
CA ASP A 67 2.03 32.44 -34.48
C ASP A 67 1.72 33.88 -34.92
N LEU A 68 2.27 34.88 -34.23
CA LEU A 68 2.13 36.30 -34.56
C LEU A 68 3.31 36.83 -35.39
N ARG A 69 4.38 36.05 -35.54
CA ARG A 69 5.62 36.48 -36.20
C ARG A 69 5.56 36.23 -37.72
N GLY A 70 6.25 37.08 -38.47
CA GLY A 70 6.32 37.02 -39.94
C GLY A 70 5.21 37.79 -40.67
N GLU A 71 5.36 37.91 -41.99
CA GLU A 71 4.45 38.68 -42.85
C GLU A 71 3.08 38.03 -43.01
N SER A 72 3.02 36.69 -43.06
CA SER A 72 1.75 35.95 -43.18
C SER A 72 0.83 36.11 -41.98
N ALA A 73 1.37 36.47 -40.80
CA ALA A 73 0.62 36.69 -39.57
C ALA A 73 0.22 38.16 -39.33
N LYS A 74 0.58 39.09 -40.23
CA LYS A 74 0.38 40.53 -40.03
C LYS A 74 -1.07 40.91 -39.70
N THR A 75 -2.04 40.38 -40.44
CA THR A 75 -3.47 40.64 -40.19
C THR A 75 -3.94 40.14 -38.81
N LEU A 76 -3.39 39.02 -38.33
CA LEU A 76 -3.69 38.48 -37.00
C LEU A 76 -3.07 39.38 -35.92
N ARG A 77 -1.79 39.72 -36.10
CA ARG A 77 -1.01 40.59 -35.21
C ARG A 77 -1.62 41.98 -35.08
N ASP A 78 -1.99 42.63 -36.17
CA ASP A 78 -2.63 43.96 -36.17
C ASP A 78 -3.93 43.95 -35.33
N LYS A 79 -4.72 42.86 -35.42
CA LYS A 79 -5.95 42.70 -34.62
C LYS A 79 -5.63 42.50 -33.14
N VAL A 80 -4.64 41.68 -32.80
CA VAL A 80 -4.18 41.50 -31.41
C VAL A 80 -3.72 42.83 -30.82
N VAL A 81 -2.90 43.60 -31.56
CA VAL A 81 -2.43 44.93 -31.13
C VAL A 81 -3.60 45.89 -30.94
N GLN A 82 -4.52 45.94 -31.90
CA GLN A 82 -5.69 46.82 -31.83
C GLN A 82 -6.57 46.49 -30.61
N LEU A 83 -6.90 45.21 -30.40
CA LEU A 83 -7.81 44.76 -29.35
C LEU A 83 -7.18 44.84 -27.96
N THR A 84 -5.91 44.47 -27.82
CA THR A 84 -5.16 44.68 -26.57
C THR A 84 -5.21 46.14 -26.13
N ASN A 85 -5.02 47.07 -27.07
CA ASN A 85 -5.01 48.50 -26.78
C ASN A 85 -6.39 49.13 -26.55
N THR A 86 -7.49 48.38 -26.60
CA THR A 86 -8.80 48.91 -26.20
C THR A 86 -8.98 48.97 -24.68
N VAL A 87 -8.16 48.21 -23.94
CA VAL A 87 -8.19 48.13 -22.47
C VAL A 87 -6.89 48.60 -21.82
N MET A 88 -5.79 48.71 -22.58
CA MET A 88 -4.51 49.22 -22.08
C MET A 88 -4.42 50.74 -22.18
N SER A 89 -3.98 51.39 -21.10
CA SER A 89 -3.70 52.83 -21.04
C SER A 89 -2.39 53.10 -20.28
N PRO A 90 -1.35 53.68 -20.91
CA PRO A 90 -1.29 54.10 -22.32
C PRO A 90 -1.24 52.90 -23.30
N PRO A 91 -1.55 53.11 -24.59
CA PRO A 91 -1.41 52.07 -25.61
C PRO A 91 0.02 51.52 -25.69
N LEU A 92 0.13 50.21 -25.85
CA LEU A 92 1.39 49.48 -26.04
C LEU A 92 1.75 49.39 -27.52
N SER A 93 3.05 49.46 -27.82
CA SER A 93 3.56 49.16 -29.16
C SER A 93 3.49 47.67 -29.47
N GLU A 94 3.49 47.33 -30.76
CA GLU A 94 3.50 45.95 -31.25
C GLU A 94 4.61 45.12 -30.58
N ASP A 95 5.85 45.61 -30.56
CA ASP A 95 6.99 44.92 -29.95
C ASP A 95 6.78 44.64 -28.46
N LYS A 96 6.15 45.56 -27.72
CA LYS A 96 5.85 45.38 -26.30
C LYS A 96 4.78 44.31 -26.09
N ILE A 97 3.77 44.27 -26.96
CA ILE A 97 2.72 43.26 -26.91
C ILE A 97 3.31 41.86 -27.16
N LEU A 98 4.10 41.69 -28.22
CA LEU A 98 4.75 40.40 -28.51
C LEU A 98 5.68 39.96 -27.38
N ALA A 99 6.50 40.89 -26.86
CA ALA A 99 7.38 40.61 -25.73
C ALA A 99 6.61 40.27 -24.44
N SER A 100 5.44 40.89 -24.22
CA SER A 100 4.58 40.57 -23.08
C SER A 100 3.99 39.15 -23.19
N ILE A 101 3.60 38.71 -24.38
CA ILE A 101 3.11 37.34 -24.61
C ILE A 101 4.22 36.34 -24.30
N ASP A 102 5.42 36.54 -24.87
CA ASP A 102 6.57 35.65 -24.68
C ASP A 102 7.08 35.58 -23.23
N ARG A 103 6.69 36.52 -22.36
CA ARG A 103 6.95 36.44 -20.92
C ARG A 103 6.28 35.22 -20.28
N GLY A 104 5.26 34.64 -20.93
CA GLY A 104 4.59 33.39 -20.55
C GLY A 104 5.42 32.12 -20.74
N ASN A 105 6.61 32.20 -21.35
CA ASN A 105 7.44 31.04 -21.68
C ASN A 105 8.26 30.49 -20.50
N TYR A 106 7.95 30.86 -19.25
CA TYR A 106 8.65 30.29 -18.11
C TYR A 106 8.32 28.80 -17.94
N GLU A 107 9.30 28.00 -17.54
CA GLU A 107 9.15 26.55 -17.35
C GLU A 107 8.47 26.17 -16.02
N GLY A 108 8.33 27.11 -15.07
CA GLY A 108 7.87 26.81 -13.72
C GLY A 108 8.97 26.17 -12.85
N GLY A 109 8.59 25.68 -11.67
CA GLY A 109 9.50 24.91 -10.80
C GLY A 109 9.20 25.03 -9.30
N ALA A 110 9.95 24.26 -8.52
CA ALA A 110 9.70 24.03 -7.10
C ALA A 110 10.12 25.17 -6.17
N ARG A 111 10.84 26.19 -6.67
CA ARG A 111 11.34 27.31 -5.86
C ARG A 111 11.08 28.64 -6.55
N GLY A 112 10.90 29.67 -5.73
CA GLY A 112 10.68 31.03 -6.16
C GLY A 112 9.22 31.34 -6.44
N ARG A 113 8.99 32.50 -7.04
CA ARG A 113 7.67 33.09 -7.22
C ARG A 113 7.37 33.30 -8.71
N HIS A 114 6.20 32.85 -9.16
CA HIS A 114 5.75 32.99 -10.54
C HIS A 114 4.23 32.96 -10.63
N TRP A 115 3.69 33.43 -11.76
CA TRP A 115 2.26 33.36 -12.07
C TRP A 115 1.99 32.22 -13.07
N ALA A 116 0.82 31.61 -13.00
CA ALA A 116 0.29 30.71 -14.01
C ALA A 116 -0.96 31.35 -14.62
N LEU A 117 -1.03 31.38 -15.95
CA LEU A 117 -2.09 32.06 -16.70
C LEU A 117 -2.62 31.17 -17.82
N ASP A 118 -3.92 30.94 -17.79
CA ASP A 118 -4.70 30.48 -18.94
C ASP A 118 -5.57 31.67 -19.40
N PRO A 119 -5.27 32.26 -20.58
CA PRO A 119 -6.00 33.41 -21.07
C PRO A 119 -7.45 33.09 -21.46
N ILE A 120 -7.76 31.87 -21.93
CA ILE A 120 -9.11 31.40 -22.28
C ILE A 120 -9.23 29.88 -22.06
N ASP A 121 -9.54 29.53 -20.82
CA ASP A 121 -9.85 28.16 -20.51
C ASP A 121 -11.26 27.85 -21.01
N GLY A 122 -11.40 26.79 -21.81
CA GLY A 122 -12.66 26.42 -22.47
C GLY A 122 -12.83 27.02 -23.87
N THR A 123 -11.75 27.11 -24.65
CA THR A 123 -11.73 27.53 -26.07
C THR A 123 -12.95 27.08 -26.91
N LYS A 124 -13.40 25.82 -26.78
CA LYS A 124 -14.57 25.32 -27.51
C LYS A 124 -15.88 25.94 -27.02
N GLY A 125 -16.04 26.11 -25.70
CA GLY A 125 -17.15 26.84 -25.10
C GLY A 125 -17.17 28.30 -25.56
N PHE A 126 -16.00 28.95 -25.58
CA PHE A 126 -15.84 30.31 -26.13
C PHE A 126 -16.35 30.40 -27.58
N LEU A 127 -15.94 29.50 -28.47
CA LEU A 127 -16.41 29.48 -29.87
C LEU A 127 -17.92 29.29 -30.03
N ARG A 128 -18.55 28.53 -29.13
CA ARG A 128 -20.02 28.34 -29.10
C ARG A 128 -20.76 29.53 -28.51
N GLY A 129 -20.08 30.42 -27.79
CA GLY A 129 -20.71 31.48 -26.98
C GLY A 129 -21.23 30.97 -25.63
N GLU A 130 -20.69 29.85 -25.16
CA GLU A 130 -20.96 29.23 -23.86
C GLU A 130 -19.89 29.66 -22.84
N GLN A 131 -19.62 28.83 -21.82
CA GLN A 131 -18.72 29.17 -20.71
C GLN A 131 -17.25 29.10 -21.13
N PHE A 132 -16.49 30.11 -20.68
CA PHE A 132 -15.04 30.17 -20.70
C PHE A 132 -14.56 31.01 -19.49
N ALA A 133 -13.27 30.92 -19.15
CA ALA A 133 -12.70 31.68 -18.05
C ALA A 133 -11.29 32.19 -18.35
N VAL A 134 -10.97 33.38 -17.85
CA VAL A 134 -9.60 33.87 -17.76
C VAL A 134 -9.08 33.50 -16.37
N CYS A 135 -8.03 32.70 -16.29
CA CYS A 135 -7.58 32.07 -15.05
C CYS A 135 -6.16 32.48 -14.69
N LEU A 136 -6.00 33.16 -13.55
CA LEU A 136 -4.70 33.66 -13.09
C LEU A 136 -4.41 33.17 -11.67
N ALA A 137 -3.23 32.60 -11.46
CA ALA A 137 -2.78 32.12 -10.16
C ALA A 137 -1.36 32.58 -9.82
N LEU A 138 -1.11 32.91 -8.56
CA LEU A 138 0.23 33.15 -8.01
C LEU A 138 0.73 31.88 -7.32
N ILE A 139 1.91 31.42 -7.69
CA ILE A 139 2.58 30.24 -7.15
C ILE A 139 3.88 30.67 -6.48
N VAL A 140 4.07 30.26 -5.23
CA VAL A 140 5.29 30.50 -4.43
C VAL A 140 5.79 29.16 -3.91
N ASP A 141 7.03 28.80 -4.25
CA ASP A 141 7.69 27.55 -3.86
C ASP A 141 6.84 26.29 -4.14
N GLY A 142 6.22 26.26 -5.33
CA GLY A 142 5.36 25.15 -5.77
C GLY A 142 3.95 25.13 -5.15
N GLU A 143 3.60 26.11 -4.31
CA GLU A 143 2.27 26.23 -3.70
C GLU A 143 1.48 27.41 -4.27
N VAL A 144 0.21 27.18 -4.63
CA VAL A 144 -0.70 28.24 -5.06
C VAL A 144 -1.11 29.10 -3.85
N GLN A 145 -0.87 30.41 -3.93
CA GLN A 145 -1.13 31.38 -2.86
C GLN A 145 -2.35 32.28 -3.12
N LEU A 146 -2.59 32.63 -4.39
CA LEU A 146 -3.70 33.46 -4.84
C LEU A 146 -4.24 32.90 -6.16
N GLY A 147 -5.55 32.86 -6.32
CA GLY A 147 -6.24 32.49 -7.55
C GLY A 147 -7.34 33.49 -7.86
N VAL A 148 -7.39 33.98 -9.09
CA VAL A 148 -8.43 34.88 -9.60
C VAL A 148 -8.93 34.33 -10.93
N MET A 149 -10.25 34.17 -11.05
CA MET A 149 -10.88 33.67 -12.28
C MET A 149 -12.01 34.59 -12.70
N GLY A 150 -11.95 35.06 -13.94
CA GLY A 150 -13.02 35.84 -14.57
C GLY A 150 -13.83 34.93 -15.48
N CYS A 151 -15.13 34.79 -15.23
CA CYS A 151 -16.05 33.96 -16.02
C CYS A 151 -17.08 34.86 -16.70
N PRO A 152 -16.82 35.38 -17.92
CA PRO A 152 -17.61 36.46 -18.50
C PRO A 152 -19.05 36.07 -18.86
N ASN A 153 -19.27 34.79 -19.17
CA ASN A 153 -20.58 34.26 -19.55
C ASN A 153 -21.29 33.53 -18.40
N LEU A 154 -20.66 33.41 -17.23
CA LEU A 154 -21.23 32.72 -16.08
C LEU A 154 -22.16 33.68 -15.32
N PRO A 155 -23.43 33.29 -15.07
CA PRO A 155 -24.35 34.13 -14.33
C PRO A 155 -23.87 34.33 -12.89
N VAL A 156 -24.08 35.54 -12.36
CA VAL A 156 -23.70 35.92 -10.99
C VAL A 156 -24.44 35.05 -9.97
N LYS A 157 -25.69 34.69 -10.27
CA LYS A 157 -26.48 33.74 -9.50
C LYS A 157 -26.90 32.57 -10.37
N PHE A 158 -26.61 31.35 -9.91
CA PHE A 158 -26.98 30.14 -10.62
C PHE A 158 -28.49 29.94 -10.76
N SER A 159 -29.28 30.37 -9.77
CA SER A 159 -30.75 30.34 -9.81
C SER A 159 -31.37 31.27 -10.86
N GLU A 160 -30.60 32.18 -11.44
CA GLU A 160 -31.04 33.19 -12.41
C GLU A 160 -30.17 33.08 -13.68
N PRO A 161 -30.28 32.00 -14.49
CA PRO A 161 -29.38 31.72 -15.61
C PRO A 161 -29.42 32.79 -16.72
N ASP A 162 -30.54 33.49 -16.86
CA ASP A 162 -30.73 34.63 -17.79
C ASP A 162 -30.49 36.00 -17.11
N GLY A 163 -30.05 36.00 -15.86
CA GLY A 163 -29.74 37.22 -15.09
C GLY A 163 -28.41 37.86 -15.49
N GLU A 164 -27.87 38.70 -14.60
CA GLU A 164 -26.58 39.36 -14.82
C GLU A 164 -25.46 38.33 -15.03
N LYS A 165 -24.67 38.52 -16.09
CA LYS A 165 -23.51 37.68 -16.45
C LYS A 165 -22.21 38.41 -16.17
N GLY A 166 -21.16 37.64 -15.90
CA GLY A 166 -19.84 38.16 -15.57
C GLY A 166 -19.56 37.97 -14.09
N SER A 167 -19.06 36.78 -13.74
CA SER A 167 -18.72 36.42 -12.37
C SER A 167 -17.21 36.41 -12.19
N LEU A 168 -16.71 37.10 -11.17
CA LEU A 168 -15.31 37.09 -10.76
C LEU A 168 -15.18 36.28 -9.47
N PHE A 169 -14.24 35.34 -9.45
CA PHE A 169 -13.93 34.50 -8.29
C PHE A 169 -12.53 34.79 -7.78
N ILE A 170 -12.37 34.89 -6.46
CA ILE A 170 -11.11 35.20 -5.79
C ILE A 170 -10.88 34.23 -4.65
N ALA A 171 -9.68 33.65 -4.57
CA ALA A 171 -9.24 32.83 -3.45
C ALA A 171 -7.84 33.23 -3.01
N VAL A 172 -7.65 33.42 -1.70
CA VAL A 172 -6.32 33.65 -1.13
C VAL A 172 -6.09 32.59 -0.06
N LYS A 173 -4.94 31.94 -0.10
CA LYS A 173 -4.61 30.84 0.83
C LYS A 173 -4.82 31.27 2.29
N GLY A 174 -5.70 30.56 2.98
CA GLY A 174 -6.06 30.81 4.39
C GLY A 174 -6.95 32.02 4.64
N GLN A 175 -7.53 32.65 3.61
CA GLN A 175 -8.46 33.79 3.76
C GLN A 175 -9.86 33.52 3.19
N GLY A 176 -10.10 32.36 2.60
CA GLY A 176 -11.39 31.98 2.03
C GLY A 176 -11.54 32.32 0.55
N ALA A 177 -12.69 31.90 0.01
CA ALA A 177 -13.09 32.08 -1.38
C ALA A 177 -14.26 33.07 -1.47
N PHE A 178 -14.23 33.92 -2.49
CA PHE A 178 -15.20 35.00 -2.69
C PHE A 178 -15.65 35.06 -4.16
N GLN A 179 -16.85 35.58 -4.38
CA GLN A 179 -17.35 35.95 -5.70
C GLN A 179 -17.86 37.40 -5.73
N ARG A 180 -17.84 38.01 -6.91
CA ARG A 180 -18.54 39.27 -7.20
C ARG A 180 -18.94 39.37 -8.68
N ALA A 181 -19.89 40.26 -8.99
CA ALA A 181 -20.18 40.63 -10.38
C ALA A 181 -19.03 41.48 -10.96
N PHE A 182 -18.84 41.45 -12.28
CA PHE A 182 -17.86 42.34 -12.95
C PHE A 182 -18.19 43.83 -12.79
N SER A 183 -19.48 44.15 -12.65
CA SER A 183 -20.02 45.51 -12.49
C SER A 183 -19.96 46.05 -11.07
N ALA A 184 -19.69 45.19 -10.08
CA ALA A 184 -19.79 45.51 -8.66
C ALA A 184 -18.44 45.38 -7.96
N GLU A 185 -18.24 46.16 -6.89
CA GLU A 185 -17.05 46.05 -6.06
C GLU A 185 -17.22 45.07 -4.90
N ASP A 186 -18.46 44.90 -4.42
CA ASP A 186 -18.78 44.08 -3.26
C ASP A 186 -18.54 42.59 -3.50
N GLU A 187 -17.80 41.98 -2.59
CA GLU A 187 -17.49 40.56 -2.60
C GLU A 187 -18.37 39.79 -1.62
N THR A 188 -18.82 38.61 -2.04
CA THR A 188 -19.59 37.68 -1.20
C THR A 188 -18.80 36.40 -1.00
N PRO A 189 -18.68 35.88 0.24
CA PRO A 189 -18.02 34.60 0.47
C PRO A 189 -18.80 33.47 -0.19
N ILE A 190 -18.10 32.49 -0.73
CA ILE A 190 -18.69 31.30 -1.35
C ILE A 190 -18.26 30.03 -0.63
N HIS A 191 -19.16 29.05 -0.61
CA HIS A 191 -18.95 27.76 0.02
C HIS A 191 -19.64 26.66 -0.78
N PHE A 192 -19.10 25.44 -0.69
CA PHE A 192 -19.75 24.27 -1.23
C PHE A 192 -21.16 24.07 -0.64
N SER A 193 -22.04 23.48 -1.44
CA SER A 193 -23.37 23.03 -1.00
C SER A 193 -23.23 21.97 0.11
N LYS A 194 -24.16 21.96 1.08
CA LYS A 194 -24.17 20.91 2.11
C LYS A 194 -24.84 19.65 1.56
N VAL A 195 -24.03 18.66 1.19
CA VAL A 195 -24.50 17.34 0.75
C VAL A 195 -24.52 16.38 1.94
N ALA A 196 -25.71 15.98 2.39
CA ALA A 196 -25.86 15.02 3.48
C ALA A 196 -25.51 13.58 3.04
N ASP A 197 -25.91 13.21 1.82
CA ASP A 197 -25.68 11.89 1.21
C ASP A 197 -25.15 12.06 -0.22
N VAL A 198 -24.15 11.25 -0.59
CA VAL A 198 -23.52 11.28 -1.92
C VAL A 198 -24.51 10.98 -3.04
N SER A 199 -25.55 10.19 -2.78
CA SER A 199 -26.61 9.91 -3.78
C SER A 199 -27.38 11.17 -4.23
N ALA A 200 -27.39 12.21 -3.40
CA ALA A 200 -28.01 13.49 -3.68
C ALA A 200 -27.06 14.50 -4.36
N ALA A 201 -25.78 14.13 -4.52
CA ALA A 201 -24.78 14.96 -5.18
C ALA A 201 -25.09 15.15 -6.68
N THR A 202 -24.46 16.12 -7.30
CA THR A 202 -24.54 16.39 -8.75
C THR A 202 -23.14 16.55 -9.32
N PHE A 203 -22.85 15.83 -10.41
CA PHE A 203 -21.60 16.01 -11.13
C PHE A 203 -21.59 17.31 -11.92
N CYS A 204 -20.42 17.93 -12.01
CA CYS A 204 -20.10 19.00 -12.94
C CYS A 204 -19.13 18.44 -13.99
N GLU A 205 -19.60 18.27 -15.22
CA GLU A 205 -18.87 17.60 -16.30
C GLU A 205 -18.58 18.57 -17.45
N SER A 206 -17.57 18.26 -18.27
CA SER A 206 -17.35 18.98 -19.52
C SER A 206 -18.51 18.75 -20.49
N VAL A 207 -18.77 19.71 -21.37
CA VAL A 207 -19.70 19.50 -22.50
C VAL A 207 -19.04 18.57 -23.52
N GLU A 208 -17.73 18.70 -23.67
CA GLU A 208 -16.90 17.96 -24.62
C GLU A 208 -16.37 16.64 -24.05
N SER A 209 -16.77 15.52 -24.66
CA SER A 209 -16.33 14.17 -24.26
C SER A 209 -14.84 13.90 -24.49
N GLY A 210 -14.15 14.75 -25.26
CA GLY A 210 -12.69 14.67 -25.43
C GLY A 210 -11.89 15.23 -24.25
N HIS A 211 -12.52 15.92 -23.30
CA HIS A 211 -11.85 16.53 -22.14
C HIS A 211 -11.97 15.71 -20.84
N SER A 212 -12.82 14.69 -20.82
CA SER A 212 -13.00 13.75 -19.70
C SER A 212 -13.84 12.55 -20.16
N SER A 213 -13.57 11.35 -19.63
CA SER A 213 -14.33 10.14 -19.96
C SER A 213 -15.76 10.18 -19.39
N HIS A 214 -16.74 10.60 -20.20
CA HIS A 214 -18.16 10.66 -19.77
C HIS A 214 -18.73 9.27 -19.41
N SER A 215 -18.28 8.22 -20.08
CA SER A 215 -18.71 6.85 -19.80
C SER A 215 -18.25 6.36 -18.43
N GLU A 216 -17.03 6.71 -18.02
CA GLU A 216 -16.53 6.36 -16.69
C GLU A 216 -17.20 7.23 -15.62
N ALA A 217 -17.37 8.53 -15.87
CA ALA A 217 -18.10 9.41 -14.96
C ALA A 217 -19.53 8.91 -14.70
N ALA A 218 -20.24 8.44 -15.74
CA ALA A 218 -21.56 7.82 -15.61
C ALA A 218 -21.55 6.54 -14.76
N GLN A 219 -20.55 5.66 -14.96
CA GLN A 219 -20.38 4.45 -14.14
C GLN A 219 -20.07 4.79 -12.67
N ILE A 220 -19.28 5.84 -12.43
CA ILE A 220 -19.02 6.34 -11.07
C ILE A 220 -20.32 6.88 -10.46
N ALA A 221 -21.12 7.64 -11.23
CA ALA A 221 -22.42 8.15 -10.77
C ALA A 221 -23.34 7.01 -10.33
N GLU A 222 -23.45 5.97 -11.15
CA GLU A 222 -24.24 4.78 -10.88
C GLU A 222 -23.77 4.08 -9.60
N ARG A 223 -22.46 3.87 -9.44
CA ARG A 223 -21.86 3.24 -8.25
C ARG A 223 -22.06 4.05 -6.96
N LEU A 224 -22.09 5.37 -7.09
CA LEU A 224 -22.35 6.32 -5.99
C LEU A 224 -23.85 6.54 -5.76
N GLY A 225 -24.73 5.98 -6.59
CA GLY A 225 -26.17 6.18 -6.50
C GLY A 225 -26.62 7.60 -6.84
N ILE A 226 -25.80 8.36 -7.55
CA ILE A 226 -26.11 9.71 -8.02
C ILE A 226 -27.09 9.62 -9.19
N THR A 227 -28.29 10.15 -8.99
CA THR A 227 -29.37 10.10 -9.99
C THR A 227 -29.66 11.44 -10.65
N LYS A 228 -29.12 12.54 -10.10
CA LYS A 228 -29.31 13.87 -10.68
C LYS A 228 -28.50 14.00 -11.97
N PRO A 229 -29.05 14.63 -13.02
CA PRO A 229 -28.33 14.87 -14.26
C PRO A 229 -27.11 15.78 -14.01
N PRO A 230 -25.98 15.55 -14.70
CA PRO A 230 -24.79 16.37 -14.51
C PRO A 230 -25.02 17.81 -15.01
N VAL A 231 -24.46 18.78 -14.30
CA VAL A 231 -24.34 20.17 -14.77
C VAL A 231 -23.17 20.22 -15.73
N ARG A 232 -23.43 20.46 -17.01
CA ARG A 232 -22.39 20.48 -18.04
C ARG A 232 -21.90 21.90 -18.32
N MET A 233 -20.60 22.11 -18.17
CA MET A 233 -19.93 23.33 -18.58
C MET A 233 -18.45 23.06 -18.90
N ASP A 234 -17.93 23.73 -19.91
CA ASP A 234 -16.49 23.71 -20.20
C ASP A 234 -15.74 24.67 -19.27
N SER A 235 -14.41 24.73 -19.38
CA SER A 235 -13.54 25.60 -18.57
C SER A 235 -13.41 25.21 -17.09
N GLN A 236 -12.49 25.88 -16.39
CA GLN A 236 -12.32 26.01 -14.95
C GLN A 236 -13.54 26.68 -14.29
N ALA A 237 -14.49 27.20 -15.07
CA ALA A 237 -15.83 27.54 -14.59
C ALA A 237 -16.49 26.40 -13.80
N LYS A 238 -16.12 25.13 -14.06
CA LYS A 238 -16.50 23.98 -13.23
C LYS A 238 -16.06 24.09 -11.77
N TYR A 239 -14.81 24.52 -11.52
CA TYR A 239 -14.33 24.78 -10.17
C TYR A 239 -15.13 25.90 -9.49
N CYS A 240 -15.45 26.96 -10.24
CA CYS A 240 -16.28 28.07 -9.75
C CYS A 240 -17.67 27.57 -9.34
N SER A 241 -18.32 26.81 -10.22
CA SER A 241 -19.64 26.21 -10.03
C SER A 241 -19.71 25.36 -8.75
N ILE A 242 -18.78 24.40 -8.59
CA ILE A 242 -18.78 23.54 -7.39
C ILE A 242 -18.43 24.33 -6.11
N SER A 243 -17.53 25.31 -6.19
CA SER A 243 -17.08 26.09 -5.03
C SER A 243 -18.16 27.05 -4.50
N ARG A 244 -19.09 27.44 -5.36
CA ARG A 244 -20.30 28.21 -5.03
C ARG A 244 -21.49 27.34 -4.62
N GLY A 245 -21.39 26.02 -4.81
CA GLY A 245 -22.44 25.06 -4.47
C GLY A 245 -23.50 24.86 -5.54
N ASP A 246 -23.22 25.22 -6.80
CA ASP A 246 -24.11 24.98 -7.95
C ASP A 246 -24.12 23.49 -8.38
N ALA A 247 -23.01 22.79 -8.10
CA ALA A 247 -22.81 21.37 -8.26
C ALA A 247 -21.87 20.86 -7.14
N ASP A 248 -21.62 19.56 -7.07
CA ASP A 248 -20.99 18.97 -5.87
C ASP A 248 -19.66 18.26 -6.15
N ILE A 249 -19.50 17.68 -7.34
CA ILE A 249 -18.32 16.89 -7.71
C ILE A 249 -17.88 17.23 -9.12
N TYR A 250 -16.59 17.48 -9.32
CA TYR A 250 -15.94 17.62 -10.60
C TYR A 250 -14.94 16.48 -10.80
N LEU A 251 -15.08 15.75 -11.90
CA LEU A 251 -14.15 14.70 -12.32
C LEU A 251 -13.56 15.04 -13.70
N ARG A 252 -12.23 15.08 -13.75
CA ARG A 252 -11.46 15.11 -14.99
C ARG A 252 -10.70 13.79 -15.12
N LEU A 253 -11.31 12.82 -15.78
CA LEU A 253 -10.76 11.49 -15.95
C LEU A 253 -9.86 11.46 -17.19
N PRO A 254 -8.67 10.83 -17.12
CA PRO A 254 -7.75 10.81 -18.22
C PRO A 254 -8.35 10.08 -19.43
N VAL A 255 -8.37 10.76 -20.58
CA VAL A 255 -8.84 10.17 -21.86
C VAL A 255 -7.79 9.28 -22.53
N SER A 256 -6.54 9.30 -22.04
CA SER A 256 -5.46 8.38 -22.42
C SER A 256 -4.36 8.35 -21.35
N ASP A 257 -3.58 7.28 -21.33
CA ASP A 257 -2.45 7.11 -20.41
C ASP A 257 -1.34 8.15 -20.64
N THR A 258 -1.19 8.65 -21.85
CA THR A 258 -0.15 9.62 -22.23
C THR A 258 -0.52 11.08 -21.99
N TYR A 259 -1.79 11.39 -21.74
CA TYR A 259 -2.22 12.78 -21.52
C TYR A 259 -1.79 13.27 -20.13
N VAL A 260 -1.26 14.50 -20.09
CA VAL A 260 -0.76 15.18 -18.88
C VAL A 260 -1.36 16.57 -18.80
N GLU A 261 -1.98 16.88 -17.66
CA GLU A 261 -2.61 18.18 -17.40
C GLU A 261 -1.58 19.31 -17.29
N LYS A 262 -2.00 20.53 -17.63
CA LYS A 262 -1.17 21.74 -17.47
C LYS A 262 -1.46 22.44 -16.15
N ILE A 263 -0.48 23.17 -15.63
CA ILE A 263 -0.66 23.86 -14.33
C ILE A 263 -1.65 25.04 -14.44
N TRP A 264 -1.68 25.73 -15.59
CA TRP A 264 -2.56 26.87 -15.81
C TRP A 264 -4.04 26.48 -15.90
N ASP A 265 -4.34 25.25 -16.32
CA ASP A 265 -5.70 24.66 -16.36
C ASP A 265 -6.29 24.38 -14.96
N HIS A 266 -5.48 24.45 -13.89
CA HIS A 266 -5.88 23.94 -12.57
C HIS A 266 -5.46 24.78 -11.37
N ALA A 267 -4.40 25.60 -11.47
CA ALA A 267 -3.83 26.28 -10.31
C ALA A 267 -4.87 27.16 -9.56
N SER A 268 -5.54 28.07 -10.28
CA SER A 268 -6.55 28.98 -9.69
C SER A 268 -7.77 28.22 -9.18
N GLY A 269 -8.31 27.29 -9.97
CA GLY A 269 -9.48 26.49 -9.59
C GLY A 269 -9.22 25.61 -8.36
N SER A 270 -8.01 25.03 -8.26
CA SER A 270 -7.62 24.17 -7.14
C SER A 270 -7.58 24.92 -5.81
N LEU A 271 -7.09 26.17 -5.81
CA LEU A 271 -7.08 27.01 -4.62
C LEU A 271 -8.50 27.46 -4.26
N LEU A 272 -9.32 27.84 -5.25
CA LEU A 272 -10.72 28.23 -5.03
C LEU A 272 -11.49 27.12 -4.31
N VAL A 273 -11.36 25.87 -4.76
CA VAL A 273 -12.00 24.72 -4.11
C VAL A 273 -11.58 24.57 -2.66
N LYS A 274 -10.27 24.62 -2.38
CA LYS A 274 -9.75 24.46 -1.01
C LYS A 274 -10.29 25.55 -0.08
N GLU A 275 -10.25 26.80 -0.53
CA GLU A 275 -10.69 27.94 0.26
C GLU A 275 -12.22 28.03 0.41
N ALA A 276 -12.99 27.43 -0.51
CA ALA A 276 -14.44 27.28 -0.39
C ALA A 276 -14.88 26.09 0.52
N GLY A 277 -13.92 25.33 1.07
CA GLY A 277 -14.17 24.19 1.96
C GLY A 277 -14.28 22.83 1.26
N GLY A 278 -13.82 22.72 0.02
CA GLY A 278 -13.70 21.46 -0.72
C GLY A 278 -12.31 20.81 -0.64
N ARG A 279 -12.18 19.64 -1.25
CA ARG A 279 -10.90 18.95 -1.47
C ARG A 279 -10.65 18.76 -2.97
N VAL A 280 -9.38 18.81 -3.35
CA VAL A 280 -8.91 18.58 -4.72
C VAL A 280 -7.67 17.69 -4.69
N SER A 281 -7.65 16.69 -5.57
CA SER A 281 -6.55 15.75 -5.76
C SER A 281 -6.53 15.25 -7.20
N ASP A 282 -5.57 14.40 -7.51
CA ASP A 282 -5.68 13.50 -8.67
C ASP A 282 -6.61 12.31 -8.39
N ILE A 283 -6.80 11.42 -9.37
CA ILE A 283 -7.70 10.26 -9.23
C ILE A 283 -7.18 9.20 -8.23
N HIS A 284 -5.92 9.32 -7.78
CA HIS A 284 -5.30 8.44 -6.79
C HIS A 284 -5.31 9.06 -5.37
N GLY A 285 -5.92 10.23 -5.21
CA GLY A 285 -5.99 10.93 -3.92
C GLY A 285 -4.75 11.76 -3.57
N GLN A 286 -3.79 11.91 -4.49
CA GLN A 286 -2.60 12.72 -4.27
C GLN A 286 -2.89 14.21 -4.48
N PRO A 287 -2.34 15.12 -3.66
CA PRO A 287 -2.43 16.55 -3.94
C PRO A 287 -1.85 16.90 -5.31
N LEU A 288 -2.44 17.89 -5.98
CA LEU A 288 -1.89 18.42 -7.25
C LEU A 288 -0.54 19.10 -6.99
N ASP A 289 0.50 18.66 -7.70
CA ASP A 289 1.90 19.09 -7.54
C ASP A 289 2.28 20.13 -8.59
N PHE A 290 2.24 21.42 -8.20
CA PHE A 290 2.63 22.54 -9.04
C PHE A 290 4.14 22.83 -9.03
N SER A 291 4.96 21.98 -8.42
CA SER A 291 6.41 22.20 -8.24
C SER A 291 7.27 21.66 -9.39
N ILE A 292 6.70 20.85 -10.30
CA ILE A 292 7.48 20.09 -11.29
C ILE A 292 7.82 20.90 -12.53
N GLY A 293 7.00 21.89 -12.88
CA GLY A 293 7.19 22.74 -14.06
C GLY A 293 5.84 23.12 -14.68
N ARG A 294 5.78 23.20 -16.01
CA ARG A 294 4.57 23.59 -16.78
C ARG A 294 3.40 22.59 -16.67
N THR A 295 3.62 21.38 -16.17
CA THR A 295 2.65 20.28 -16.18
C THR A 295 2.52 19.58 -14.83
N LEU A 296 1.36 18.95 -14.62
CA LEU A 296 1.09 18.08 -13.47
C LEU A 296 1.56 16.63 -13.77
N SER A 297 2.80 16.46 -14.21
CA SER A 297 3.33 15.15 -14.67
C SER A 297 3.37 14.03 -13.62
N LYS A 298 3.26 14.37 -12.33
CA LYS A 298 3.15 13.41 -11.22
C LYS A 298 1.72 13.10 -10.78
N ASN A 299 0.74 13.75 -11.39
CA ASN A 299 -0.67 13.55 -11.09
C ASN A 299 -1.38 12.95 -12.30
N LYS A 300 -2.45 12.18 -12.05
CA LYS A 300 -3.29 11.62 -13.11
C LYS A 300 -4.75 12.00 -12.93
N GLY A 301 -5.31 12.73 -13.90
CA GLY A 301 -6.66 13.28 -13.82
C GLY A 301 -6.84 14.22 -12.62
N VAL A 302 -8.08 14.66 -12.38
CA VAL A 302 -8.43 15.54 -11.26
C VAL A 302 -9.77 15.15 -10.66
N VAL A 303 -9.84 15.14 -9.34
CA VAL A 303 -11.07 15.00 -8.55
C VAL A 303 -11.17 16.22 -7.64
N ALA A 304 -12.27 16.96 -7.75
CA ALA A 304 -12.61 18.05 -6.83
C ALA A 304 -14.03 17.89 -6.33
N ALA A 305 -14.24 17.95 -5.00
CA ALA A 305 -15.56 17.80 -4.42
C ALA A 305 -15.65 18.52 -3.07
N ASN A 306 -16.87 18.66 -2.54
CA ASN A 306 -17.06 19.00 -1.14
C ASN A 306 -16.26 18.02 -0.26
N ALA A 307 -15.54 18.49 0.77
CA ALA A 307 -14.77 17.63 1.66
C ALA A 307 -15.60 16.48 2.25
N SER A 308 -16.87 16.73 2.62
CA SER A 308 -17.77 15.70 3.16
C SER A 308 -18.18 14.62 2.16
N VAL A 309 -18.09 14.91 0.86
CA VAL A 309 -18.36 13.99 -0.24
C VAL A 309 -17.08 13.29 -0.68
N TYR A 310 -15.98 14.04 -0.77
CA TYR A 310 -14.66 13.54 -1.10
C TYR A 310 -14.20 12.45 -0.12
N ASP A 311 -14.36 12.71 1.19
CA ASP A 311 -13.91 11.79 2.24
C ASP A 311 -14.74 10.49 2.30
N LYS A 312 -15.93 10.46 1.68
CA LYS A 312 -16.80 9.29 1.63
C LYS A 312 -16.48 8.31 0.49
N ALA A 313 -15.62 8.68 -0.46
CA ALA A 313 -15.42 7.87 -1.67
C ALA A 313 -14.25 6.87 -1.58
N VAL A 314 -13.17 7.19 -0.85
CA VAL A 314 -11.93 6.41 -0.89
C VAL A 314 -11.43 6.08 0.54
N PRO A 315 -11.02 4.83 0.81
CA PRO A 315 -10.35 4.51 2.06
C PRO A 315 -9.04 5.29 2.23
N THR A 316 -8.85 5.91 3.39
CA THR A 316 -7.66 6.73 3.70
C THR A 316 -6.99 6.19 4.95
N LEU A 317 -5.68 5.97 4.89
CA LEU A 317 -4.88 5.52 6.02
C LEU A 317 -3.97 6.66 6.49
N GLY A 318 -3.94 6.92 7.79
CA GLY A 318 -3.05 7.90 8.41
C GLY A 318 -1.74 7.27 8.86
N ASN A 319 -1.07 7.91 9.81
CA ASN A 319 0.19 7.44 10.36
C ASN A 319 0.02 6.03 10.97
N GLN A 320 0.77 5.05 10.45
CA GLN A 320 0.56 3.64 10.83
C GLN A 320 0.94 3.31 12.28
N TYR A 321 1.75 4.16 12.93
CA TYR A 321 2.03 4.04 14.35
C TYR A 321 0.88 4.65 15.17
N GLU A 322 0.44 5.86 14.85
CA GLU A 322 -0.60 6.56 15.62
C GLU A 322 -1.97 5.89 15.51
N ASP A 323 -2.32 5.38 14.33
CA ASP A 323 -3.61 4.77 14.05
C ASP A 323 -3.77 3.37 14.68
N ASP A 324 -2.70 2.81 15.27
CA ASP A 324 -2.72 1.49 15.88
C ASP A 324 -2.63 1.52 17.41
N ILE A 325 -3.79 1.71 18.03
CA ILE A 325 -3.96 1.72 19.48
C ILE A 325 -3.52 0.39 20.11
N ALA A 326 -3.76 -0.75 19.44
CA ALA A 326 -3.42 -2.06 19.98
C ALA A 326 -1.91 -2.25 20.02
N PHE A 327 -1.22 -1.89 18.94
CA PHE A 327 0.23 -1.93 18.83
C PHE A 327 0.91 -1.00 19.85
N LYS A 328 0.47 0.26 19.94
CA LYS A 328 1.00 1.21 20.95
C LYS A 328 0.80 0.69 22.38
N SER A 329 -0.36 0.10 22.66
CA SER A 329 -0.68 -0.48 23.97
C SER A 329 0.20 -1.68 24.33
N VAL A 330 0.55 -2.51 23.34
CA VAL A 330 1.51 -3.61 23.52
C VAL A 330 2.90 -3.09 23.84
N LEU A 331 3.41 -2.13 23.05
CA LEU A 331 4.74 -1.56 23.29
C LEU A 331 4.84 -0.89 24.66
N LYS A 332 3.82 -0.10 25.05
CA LYS A 332 3.77 0.56 26.35
C LYS A 332 3.74 -0.43 27.53
N ARG A 333 3.19 -1.63 27.33
CA ARG A 333 3.18 -2.68 28.36
C ARG A 333 4.49 -3.43 28.45
N LEU A 334 5.11 -3.73 27.30
CA LEU A 334 6.30 -4.58 27.22
C LEU A 334 7.60 -3.82 27.52
N LEU A 335 7.66 -2.54 27.19
CA LEU A 335 8.87 -1.74 27.30
C LEU A 335 8.94 -0.98 28.64
N PRO A 336 10.13 -0.87 29.25
CA PRO A 336 10.38 0.12 30.28
C PRO A 336 10.02 1.53 29.82
N ALA A 337 9.58 2.39 30.75
CA ALA A 337 9.05 3.70 30.41
C ALA A 337 10.08 4.60 29.71
N ASP A 338 11.34 4.51 30.11
CA ASP A 338 12.49 5.21 29.51
C ASP A 338 12.78 4.70 28.09
N VAL A 339 12.84 3.38 27.90
CA VAL A 339 13.03 2.78 26.56
C VAL A 339 11.88 3.15 25.62
N HIS A 340 10.63 3.03 26.09
CA HIS A 340 9.45 3.41 25.33
C HIS A 340 9.51 4.88 24.91
N ALA A 341 9.84 5.78 25.84
CA ALA A 341 9.97 7.21 25.55
C ALA A 341 11.09 7.49 24.53
N ALA A 342 12.21 6.78 24.61
CA ALA A 342 13.35 6.96 23.70
C ALA A 342 13.01 6.57 22.25
N ILE A 343 12.31 5.45 22.03
CA ILE A 343 12.04 4.96 20.67
C ILE A 343 10.77 5.54 20.03
N THR A 344 9.83 6.08 20.84
CA THR A 344 8.52 6.57 20.36
C THR A 344 8.64 7.65 19.26
N PRO A 345 9.51 8.68 19.37
CA PRO A 345 9.66 9.68 18.32
C PRO A 345 10.09 9.08 16.97
N ASP A 346 10.99 8.07 16.99
CA ASP A 346 11.40 7.37 15.77
C ASP A 346 10.25 6.56 15.17
N LEU A 347 9.49 5.83 15.98
CA LEU A 347 8.34 5.05 15.50
C LEU A 347 7.23 5.95 14.93
N HIS A 348 7.00 7.12 15.52
CA HIS A 348 6.05 8.11 14.99
C HIS A 348 6.50 8.62 13.61
N ARG A 349 7.76 9.09 13.49
CA ARG A 349 8.34 9.54 12.21
C ARG A 349 8.27 8.44 11.16
N PHE A 350 8.68 7.23 11.52
CA PHE A 350 8.72 6.10 10.61
C PHE A 350 7.31 5.66 10.18
N GLY A 351 6.32 5.70 11.09
CA GLY A 351 4.92 5.43 10.78
C GLY A 351 4.31 6.40 9.76
N GLN A 352 4.81 7.64 9.68
CA GLN A 352 4.43 8.60 8.63
C GLN A 352 5.08 8.24 7.29
N ALA A 353 6.41 8.05 7.28
CA ALA A 353 7.17 7.72 6.08
C ALA A 353 6.67 6.42 5.39
N VAL A 354 6.13 5.48 6.18
CA VAL A 354 5.53 4.23 5.71
C VAL A 354 4.34 4.45 4.77
N MET A 355 3.54 5.50 4.98
CA MET A 355 2.37 5.83 4.15
C MET A 355 2.67 6.78 2.99
N GLU A 356 3.83 7.42 3.03
CA GLU A 356 4.27 8.35 1.99
C GLU A 356 5.24 7.64 1.04
N GLU A 357 6.54 7.81 1.25
CA GLU A 357 7.58 7.32 0.36
C GLU A 357 7.57 5.79 0.24
N ILE A 358 7.47 5.06 1.35
CA ILE A 358 7.66 3.60 1.37
C ILE A 358 6.49 2.90 0.68
N ALA A 359 5.24 3.32 0.93
CA ALA A 359 4.08 2.77 0.25
C ALA A 359 4.19 2.92 -1.28
N ARG A 360 4.54 4.12 -1.76
CA ARG A 360 4.76 4.39 -3.19
C ARG A 360 5.85 3.50 -3.77
N LEU A 361 6.98 3.32 -3.08
CA LEU A 361 8.05 2.43 -3.52
C LEU A 361 7.59 0.97 -3.55
N GLY A 362 6.84 0.51 -2.54
CA GLY A 362 6.29 -0.85 -2.52
C GLY A 362 5.34 -1.12 -3.68
N ASP A 363 4.52 -0.15 -4.06
CA ASP A 363 3.62 -0.30 -5.21
C ASP A 363 4.39 -0.32 -6.53
N GLN A 364 5.47 0.46 -6.65
CA GLN A 364 6.39 0.38 -7.80
C GLN A 364 7.10 -0.98 -7.89
N VAL A 365 7.51 -1.57 -6.76
CA VAL A 365 8.09 -2.92 -6.73
C VAL A 365 7.12 -4.00 -7.22
N GLU A 366 5.83 -3.88 -6.88
CA GLU A 366 4.82 -4.82 -7.39
C GLU A 366 4.52 -4.59 -8.88
N ALA A 367 4.59 -3.34 -9.37
CA ALA A 367 4.36 -3.03 -10.79
C ALA A 367 5.53 -3.45 -11.70
N GLU A 368 6.77 -3.38 -11.20
CA GLU A 368 8.00 -3.63 -11.96
C GLU A 368 8.69 -4.92 -11.51
N HIS A 369 8.25 -6.05 -12.06
CA HIS A 369 8.79 -7.37 -11.71
C HIS A 369 10.26 -7.54 -12.11
N PRO A 370 11.04 -8.34 -11.35
CA PRO A 370 12.43 -8.62 -11.69
C PRO A 370 12.56 -9.43 -13.00
N THR A 371 13.63 -9.18 -13.74
CA THR A 371 13.93 -9.83 -15.03
C THR A 371 15.31 -10.47 -15.03
N LEU A 372 15.48 -11.54 -15.82
CA LEU A 372 16.73 -12.28 -15.93
C LEU A 372 17.19 -12.34 -17.38
N VAL A 373 18.43 -11.93 -17.63
CA VAL A 373 19.12 -12.06 -18.91
C VAL A 373 20.25 -13.07 -18.74
N GLN A 374 20.07 -14.28 -19.27
CA GLN A 374 21.06 -15.35 -19.11
C GLN A 374 22.27 -15.16 -20.01
N TYR A 375 22.07 -14.64 -21.23
CA TYR A 375 23.11 -14.44 -22.22
C TYR A 375 23.09 -13.01 -22.74
N ASP A 376 24.27 -12.44 -22.94
CA ASP A 376 24.41 -11.15 -23.62
C ASP A 376 24.31 -11.27 -25.15
N ALA A 377 24.42 -10.14 -25.85
CA ALA A 377 24.32 -10.07 -27.31
C ALA A 377 25.42 -10.87 -28.05
N TRP A 378 26.42 -11.38 -27.35
CA TRP A 378 27.55 -12.14 -27.90
C TRP A 378 27.58 -13.59 -27.40
N CYS A 379 26.44 -14.09 -26.93
CA CYS A 379 26.26 -15.46 -26.43
C CYS A 379 27.14 -15.81 -25.21
N ARG A 380 27.63 -14.81 -24.45
CA ARG A 380 28.33 -15.07 -23.18
C ARG A 380 27.31 -15.23 -22.07
N ARG A 381 27.50 -16.24 -21.21
CA ARG A 381 26.66 -16.45 -20.03
C ARG A 381 26.93 -15.37 -18.99
N VAL A 382 25.94 -14.55 -18.68
CA VAL A 382 26.05 -13.42 -17.72
C VAL A 382 25.13 -13.56 -16.51
N ASP A 383 23.97 -14.21 -16.67
CA ASP A 383 22.96 -14.36 -15.60
C ASP A 383 22.64 -13.04 -14.88
N ASP A 384 22.45 -11.98 -15.66
CA ASP A 384 22.18 -10.62 -15.21
C ASP A 384 20.73 -10.52 -14.72
N LEU A 385 20.57 -10.33 -13.41
CA LEU A 385 19.29 -10.22 -12.72
C LEU A 385 19.02 -8.74 -12.41
N LYS A 386 17.93 -8.20 -12.95
CA LYS A 386 17.54 -6.81 -12.77
C LYS A 386 16.30 -6.69 -11.91
N THR A 387 16.37 -5.81 -10.94
CA THR A 387 15.30 -5.37 -10.03
C THR A 387 14.86 -3.95 -10.41
N SER A 388 13.73 -3.50 -9.85
CA SER A 388 13.30 -2.10 -10.01
C SER A 388 14.17 -1.16 -9.17
N ALA A 389 14.26 0.11 -9.57
CA ALA A 389 14.94 1.12 -8.75
C ALA A 389 14.28 1.28 -7.37
N ALA A 390 12.97 1.03 -7.28
CA ALA A 390 12.23 1.06 -6.03
C ALA A 390 12.64 -0.08 -5.07
N TRP A 391 12.97 -1.26 -5.60
CA TRP A 391 13.49 -2.38 -4.81
C TRP A 391 14.81 -2.00 -4.14
N GLU A 392 15.76 -1.45 -4.89
CA GLU A 392 17.04 -0.99 -4.37
C GLU A 392 16.85 0.14 -3.34
N LYS A 393 15.94 1.08 -3.61
CA LYS A 393 15.66 2.17 -2.69
C LYS A 393 15.09 1.69 -1.36
N LEU A 394 14.22 0.68 -1.37
CA LEU A 394 13.70 0.07 -0.15
C LEU A 394 14.79 -0.68 0.63
N HIS A 395 15.81 -1.24 -0.02
CA HIS A 395 16.97 -1.81 0.67
C HIS A 395 17.79 -0.71 1.35
N GLU A 396 18.06 0.40 0.67
CA GLU A 396 18.75 1.54 1.29
C GLU A 396 18.03 2.05 2.54
N ILE A 397 16.70 2.18 2.46
CA ILE A 397 15.85 2.61 3.58
C ILE A 397 15.97 1.58 4.70
N ALA A 398 15.84 0.29 4.41
CA ALA A 398 15.93 -0.77 5.40
C ALA A 398 17.27 -0.79 6.16
N PHE A 399 18.39 -0.57 5.47
CA PHE A 399 19.70 -0.41 6.11
C PHE A 399 19.73 0.83 7.02
N LYS A 400 19.43 2.02 6.49
CA LYS A 400 19.46 3.29 7.26
C LYS A 400 18.59 3.23 8.51
N GLU A 401 17.40 2.65 8.35
CA GLU A 401 16.39 2.54 9.40
C GLU A 401 16.71 1.45 10.42
N GLY A 402 17.78 0.68 10.20
CA GLY A 402 18.28 -0.32 11.16
C GLY A 402 17.40 -1.55 11.27
N LEU A 403 16.72 -1.94 10.18
CA LEU A 403 15.76 -3.04 10.16
C LEU A 403 16.36 -4.41 10.55
N VAL A 404 17.68 -4.55 10.52
CA VAL A 404 18.42 -5.66 11.14
C VAL A 404 19.32 -5.15 12.26
N ALA A 405 20.07 -4.07 12.00
CA ALA A 405 21.09 -3.52 12.90
C ALA A 405 20.62 -3.28 14.34
N ILE A 406 19.40 -2.75 14.54
CA ILE A 406 18.87 -2.39 15.87
C ILE A 406 18.98 -3.54 16.87
N ALA A 407 18.68 -4.77 16.44
CA ALA A 407 18.71 -5.91 17.35
C ALA A 407 20.12 -6.26 17.84
N TYR A 408 21.14 -6.01 17.02
CA TYR A 408 22.53 -6.36 17.30
C TYR A 408 23.32 -5.23 17.94
N GLU A 409 22.89 -3.97 17.75
CA GLU A 409 23.38 -2.80 18.49
C GLU A 409 23.15 -2.95 20.00
N ARG A 410 22.05 -3.61 20.39
CA ARG A 410 21.68 -3.89 21.79
C ARG A 410 21.68 -2.65 22.69
N GLU A 411 21.42 -1.47 22.13
CA GLU A 411 21.39 -0.19 22.86
C GLU A 411 20.43 -0.24 24.07
N TYR A 412 19.32 -0.96 23.92
CA TYR A 412 18.29 -1.14 24.96
C TYR A 412 18.28 -2.56 25.53
N GLY A 413 19.41 -3.28 25.46
CA GLY A 413 19.51 -4.67 25.92
C GLY A 413 18.48 -5.59 25.25
N GLU A 414 17.78 -6.41 26.05
CA GLU A 414 16.75 -7.35 25.56
C GLU A 414 15.62 -6.69 24.76
N TYR A 415 15.36 -5.39 25.00
CA TYR A 415 14.30 -4.64 24.34
C TYR A 415 14.66 -4.17 22.93
N SER A 416 15.94 -4.25 22.54
CA SER A 416 16.38 -3.86 21.19
C SER A 416 15.73 -4.75 20.12
N ARG A 417 15.49 -6.03 20.44
CA ARG A 417 14.77 -6.95 19.56
C ARG A 417 13.29 -6.56 19.40
N VAL A 418 12.67 -6.02 20.46
CA VAL A 418 11.29 -5.47 20.42
C VAL A 418 11.25 -4.22 19.55
N TYR A 419 12.21 -3.30 19.70
CA TYR A 419 12.29 -2.10 18.86
C TYR A 419 12.52 -2.42 17.39
N GLN A 420 13.44 -3.35 17.08
CA GLN A 420 13.70 -3.80 15.71
C GLN A 420 12.43 -4.36 15.05
N PHE A 421 11.71 -5.26 15.73
CA PHE A 421 10.45 -5.77 15.20
C PHE A 421 9.31 -4.75 15.20
N ALA A 422 9.32 -3.73 16.05
CA ALA A 422 8.37 -2.61 15.98
C ALA A 422 8.53 -1.83 14.67
N LYS A 423 9.76 -1.61 14.20
CA LYS A 423 10.00 -1.01 12.87
C LYS A 423 9.63 -1.97 11.74
N GLN A 424 10.00 -3.25 11.84
CA GLN A 424 9.58 -4.26 10.85
C GLN A 424 8.04 -4.34 10.72
N TYR A 425 7.32 -4.25 11.83
CA TYR A 425 5.86 -4.23 11.87
C TYR A 425 5.28 -3.08 11.05
N LEU A 426 5.85 -1.87 11.17
CA LEU A 426 5.44 -0.71 10.39
C LEU A 426 5.84 -0.82 8.92
N PHE A 427 7.06 -1.32 8.63
CA PHE A 427 7.62 -1.38 7.28
C PHE A 427 6.97 -2.45 6.39
N SER A 428 6.80 -3.66 6.94
CA SER A 428 6.38 -4.87 6.21
C SER A 428 5.19 -4.65 5.25
N PRO A 429 4.04 -4.07 5.67
CA PRO A 429 2.87 -3.98 4.80
C PRO A 429 3.02 -2.97 3.64
N SER A 430 4.02 -2.10 3.67
CA SER A 430 4.30 -1.15 2.56
C SER A 430 5.53 -1.55 1.73
N SER A 431 6.18 -2.67 2.04
CA SER A 431 7.52 -2.97 1.51
C SER A 431 7.56 -3.95 0.32
N ALA A 432 6.39 -4.43 -0.15
CA ALA A 432 6.32 -5.48 -1.18
C ALA A 432 7.24 -6.69 -0.92
N VAL A 433 7.31 -7.11 0.36
CA VAL A 433 8.07 -8.28 0.81
C VAL A 433 9.60 -8.13 0.67
N VAL A 434 10.11 -6.91 0.54
CA VAL A 434 11.54 -6.59 0.72
C VAL A 434 12.05 -7.05 2.09
N THR A 435 11.16 -7.24 3.08
CA THR A 435 11.49 -7.86 4.38
C THR A 435 12.04 -9.29 4.29
N CYS A 436 11.80 -10.03 3.20
CA CYS A 436 12.30 -11.40 3.05
C CYS A 436 13.84 -11.48 3.04
N PRO A 437 14.58 -10.74 2.19
CA PRO A 437 16.02 -10.60 2.29
C PRO A 437 16.52 -10.25 3.70
N PHE A 438 15.87 -9.30 4.38
CA PHE A 438 16.29 -8.87 5.72
C PHE A 438 16.03 -9.94 6.80
N SER A 439 14.98 -10.75 6.66
CA SER A 439 14.72 -11.91 7.53
C SER A 439 15.87 -12.93 7.48
N MET A 440 16.33 -13.26 6.27
CA MET A 440 17.47 -14.18 6.08
C MET A 440 18.80 -13.53 6.51
N THR A 441 18.95 -12.22 6.31
CA THR A 441 20.09 -11.42 6.77
C THR A 441 20.21 -11.43 8.30
N ASP A 442 19.10 -11.22 9.01
CA ASP A 442 19.03 -11.29 10.47
C ASP A 442 19.40 -12.70 10.96
N GLY A 443 18.84 -13.74 10.35
CA GLY A 443 19.22 -15.12 10.66
C GLY A 443 20.71 -15.41 10.44
N ALA A 444 21.26 -14.98 9.30
CA ALA A 444 22.67 -15.14 8.99
C ALA A 444 23.57 -14.40 9.98
N ALA A 445 23.21 -13.17 10.35
CA ALA A 445 23.91 -12.39 11.37
C ALA A 445 23.93 -13.13 12.71
N ARG A 446 22.80 -13.70 13.15
CA ARG A 446 22.75 -14.49 14.39
C ARG A 446 23.63 -15.72 14.34
N VAL A 447 23.67 -16.43 13.21
CA VAL A 447 24.54 -17.60 13.05
C VAL A 447 26.01 -17.22 13.14
N LEU A 448 26.42 -16.15 12.45
CA LEU A 448 27.82 -15.71 12.46
C LEU A 448 28.23 -15.14 13.82
N GLU A 449 27.31 -14.48 14.53
CA GLU A 449 27.54 -14.04 15.89
C GLU A 449 27.87 -15.22 16.82
N LEU A 450 27.08 -16.29 16.74
CA LEU A 450 27.23 -17.48 17.59
C LEU A 450 28.39 -18.39 17.18
N MET A 451 28.65 -18.54 15.88
CA MET A 451 29.49 -19.64 15.36
C MET A 451 30.51 -19.20 14.30
N GLY A 452 30.52 -17.93 13.89
CA GLY A 452 31.47 -17.41 12.91
C GLY A 452 32.89 -17.31 13.49
N THR A 453 33.89 -17.55 12.64
CA THR A 453 35.29 -17.30 12.98
C THR A 453 35.54 -15.79 13.18
N PRO A 454 36.66 -15.38 13.82
CA PRO A 454 37.00 -13.97 13.94
C PRO A 454 37.04 -13.24 12.58
N GLU A 455 37.54 -13.91 11.55
CA GLU A 455 37.56 -13.39 10.18
C GLU A 455 36.15 -13.19 9.62
N MET A 456 35.28 -14.20 9.69
CA MET A 456 33.89 -14.08 9.24
C MET A 456 33.12 -13.00 9.98
N LYS A 457 33.45 -12.77 11.27
CA LYS A 457 32.84 -11.69 12.05
C LYS A 457 33.26 -10.32 11.53
N GLU A 458 34.50 -10.18 11.10
CA GLU A 458 35.01 -8.94 10.53
C GLU A 458 34.49 -8.70 9.10
N THR A 459 34.44 -9.75 8.27
CA THR A 459 34.14 -9.62 6.84
C THR A 459 32.65 -9.66 6.53
N TYR A 460 31.89 -10.55 7.18
CA TYR A 460 30.48 -10.81 6.87
C TYR A 460 29.55 -10.21 7.92
N TYR A 461 29.72 -10.58 9.18
CA TYR A 461 28.80 -10.20 10.25
C TYR A 461 28.62 -8.68 10.35
N LYS A 462 29.72 -7.91 10.36
CA LYS A 462 29.69 -6.44 10.40
C LYS A 462 28.90 -5.81 9.25
N ARG A 463 28.94 -6.40 8.06
CA ARG A 463 28.18 -5.92 6.89
C ARG A 463 26.70 -6.25 6.99
N LEU A 464 26.35 -7.44 7.49
CA LEU A 464 24.96 -7.85 7.69
C LEU A 464 24.22 -6.99 8.74
N ILE A 465 24.95 -6.44 9.72
CA ILE A 465 24.39 -5.58 10.76
C ILE A 465 24.63 -4.08 10.50
N SER A 466 25.13 -3.70 9.33
CA SER A 466 25.42 -2.30 9.01
C SER A 466 24.13 -1.51 8.78
N ARG A 467 24.14 -0.23 9.19
CA ARG A 467 23.14 0.77 8.76
C ARG A 467 23.51 1.52 7.50
N ASP A 468 24.79 1.48 7.11
CA ASP A 468 25.29 2.17 5.94
C ASP A 468 25.01 1.33 4.69
N PRO A 469 24.14 1.80 3.77
CA PRO A 469 23.78 1.06 2.58
C PRO A 469 24.93 0.90 1.57
N SER A 470 26.02 1.68 1.70
CA SER A 470 27.18 1.54 0.80
C SER A 470 28.04 0.33 1.11
N VAL A 471 27.91 -0.24 2.32
CA VAL A 471 28.66 -1.42 2.78
C VAL A 471 27.78 -2.54 3.32
N GLY A 472 26.51 -2.25 3.59
CA GLY A 472 25.53 -3.19 4.13
C GLY A 472 25.26 -4.33 3.16
N TRP A 473 25.22 -5.55 3.70
CA TRP A 473 24.98 -6.77 2.93
C TRP A 473 23.66 -7.42 3.31
N THR A 474 23.04 -8.08 2.35
CA THR A 474 21.95 -9.04 2.58
C THR A 474 22.40 -10.47 2.37
N SER A 475 21.70 -11.43 2.99
CA SER A 475 21.97 -12.86 2.85
C SER A 475 20.80 -13.61 2.23
N GLY A 476 21.08 -14.54 1.33
CA GLY A 476 20.18 -15.63 0.96
C GLY A 476 20.28 -16.83 1.91
N GLN A 477 19.25 -17.69 1.90
CA GLN A 477 19.21 -18.95 2.64
C GLN A 477 18.77 -20.09 1.71
N TRP A 478 19.68 -20.95 1.29
CA TRP A 478 19.44 -21.95 0.24
C TRP A 478 19.40 -23.38 0.78
N MET A 479 18.23 -23.73 1.32
CA MET A 479 17.98 -25.03 1.93
C MET A 479 17.24 -25.99 0.99
N THR A 480 16.25 -25.47 0.26
CA THR A 480 15.32 -26.29 -0.51
C THR A 480 15.92 -26.79 -1.82
N GLU A 481 15.84 -28.10 -2.03
CA GLU A 481 16.27 -28.78 -3.26
C GLU A 481 15.10 -29.57 -3.85
N ARG A 482 15.32 -30.24 -4.99
CA ARG A 482 14.27 -31.03 -5.65
C ARG A 482 13.70 -32.15 -4.77
N PRO A 483 14.51 -32.91 -3.99
CA PRO A 483 13.95 -33.96 -3.13
C PRO A 483 13.06 -33.44 -2.01
N GLY A 484 13.29 -32.20 -1.55
CA GLY A 484 12.47 -31.61 -0.49
C GLY A 484 13.04 -30.33 0.12
N GLY A 485 12.13 -29.53 0.71
CA GLY A 485 12.46 -28.42 1.59
C GLY A 485 12.09 -28.67 3.06
N SER A 486 11.00 -29.41 3.30
CA SER A 486 10.59 -29.81 4.66
C SER A 486 11.54 -30.84 5.26
N ASP A 487 11.96 -31.82 4.44
CA ASP A 487 13.01 -32.77 4.77
C ASP A 487 14.27 -32.41 4.00
N VAL A 488 15.16 -31.67 4.66
CA VAL A 488 16.48 -31.31 4.11
C VAL A 488 17.49 -32.44 4.20
N GLY A 489 17.16 -33.56 4.86
CA GLY A 489 18.06 -34.72 5.02
C GLY A 489 18.50 -35.34 3.69
N GLN A 490 17.67 -35.18 2.66
CA GLN A 490 17.89 -35.64 1.28
C GLN A 490 18.61 -34.61 0.40
N THR A 491 19.30 -33.62 0.98
CA THR A 491 20.14 -32.66 0.24
C THR A 491 21.15 -33.41 -0.64
N GLU A 492 21.13 -33.07 -1.94
CA GLU A 492 21.97 -33.60 -3.03
C GLU A 492 23.22 -32.74 -3.27
N THR A 493 23.20 -31.47 -2.84
CA THR A 493 24.39 -30.59 -2.98
C THR A 493 25.58 -31.15 -2.21
N GLU A 494 26.71 -31.27 -2.89
CA GLU A 494 27.98 -31.75 -2.36
C GLU A 494 28.95 -30.60 -2.06
N ALA A 495 29.80 -30.80 -1.05
CA ALA A 495 30.88 -29.92 -0.66
C ALA A 495 32.19 -30.73 -0.51
N GLU A 496 33.25 -30.25 -1.15
CA GLU A 496 34.59 -30.83 -1.10
C GLU A 496 35.58 -29.79 -0.60
N LEU A 497 36.37 -30.11 0.42
CA LEU A 497 37.41 -29.22 0.94
C LEU A 497 38.56 -29.14 -0.09
N ILE A 498 38.79 -27.95 -0.64
CA ILE A 498 39.82 -27.71 -1.67
C ILE A 498 41.01 -26.90 -1.14
N ASP A 499 40.83 -26.17 -0.04
CA ASP A 499 41.92 -25.51 0.69
C ASP A 499 41.70 -25.68 2.20
N PRO A 500 42.43 -26.62 2.85
CA PRO A 500 42.33 -26.84 4.29
C PRO A 500 42.82 -25.66 5.14
N MET A 501 43.82 -24.90 4.68
CA MET A 501 44.40 -23.80 5.45
C MET A 501 43.47 -22.59 5.48
N ALA A 502 42.83 -22.30 4.35
CA ALA A 502 41.86 -21.20 4.22
C ALA A 502 40.40 -21.62 4.48
N ASN A 503 40.16 -22.91 4.82
CA ASN A 503 38.83 -23.49 5.01
C ASN A 503 37.89 -23.25 3.81
N ILE A 504 38.40 -23.42 2.59
CA ILE A 504 37.62 -23.21 1.35
C ILE A 504 37.12 -24.55 0.81
N TRP A 505 35.82 -24.60 0.58
CA TRP A 505 35.09 -25.73 0.02
C TRP A 505 34.58 -25.39 -1.37
N SER A 506 34.69 -26.34 -2.29
CA SER A 506 34.01 -26.31 -3.59
C SER A 506 32.64 -26.97 -3.46
N VAL A 507 31.58 -26.22 -3.75
CA VAL A 507 30.19 -26.65 -3.65
C VAL A 507 29.61 -26.91 -5.05
N ARG A 508 28.95 -28.05 -5.22
CA ARG A 508 28.28 -28.45 -6.47
C ARG A 508 26.90 -29.03 -6.19
N GLY A 509 25.90 -28.59 -6.93
CA GLY A 509 24.52 -29.05 -6.68
C GLY A 509 23.46 -28.15 -7.30
N PHE A 510 22.23 -28.28 -6.83
CA PHE A 510 21.09 -27.54 -7.36
C PHE A 510 20.17 -27.06 -6.25
N LYS A 511 19.93 -25.75 -6.21
CA LYS A 511 19.01 -25.10 -5.27
C LYS A 511 17.69 -24.79 -5.98
N TRP A 512 16.63 -25.43 -5.51
CA TRP A 512 15.32 -25.43 -6.18
C TRP A 512 14.51 -24.16 -5.89
N PHE A 513 14.64 -23.61 -4.68
CA PHE A 513 14.13 -22.28 -4.32
C PHE A 513 15.24 -21.49 -3.63
N SER A 514 15.52 -20.31 -4.17
CA SER A 514 16.49 -19.35 -3.65
C SER A 514 15.95 -17.94 -3.83
N SER A 515 16.44 -16.97 -3.05
CA SER A 515 16.24 -15.54 -3.29
C SER A 515 17.09 -14.99 -4.43
N ALA A 516 17.41 -15.84 -5.42
CA ALA A 516 18.24 -15.54 -6.58
C ALA A 516 19.63 -14.98 -6.21
N THR A 517 20.13 -14.01 -6.98
CA THR A 517 21.50 -13.49 -6.93
C THR A 517 21.58 -12.01 -6.55
N THR A 518 20.51 -11.45 -5.98
CA THR A 518 20.50 -10.06 -5.48
C THR A 518 21.21 -9.90 -4.14
N ALA A 519 21.26 -10.95 -3.33
CA ALA A 519 21.97 -10.93 -2.05
C ALA A 519 23.49 -10.96 -2.26
N ASP A 520 24.22 -10.32 -1.35
CA ASP A 520 25.68 -10.25 -1.35
C ASP A 520 26.32 -11.57 -0.93
N MET A 521 25.64 -12.32 -0.06
CA MET A 521 26.07 -13.63 0.41
C MET A 521 24.92 -14.62 0.51
N ALA A 522 25.24 -15.90 0.72
CA ALA A 522 24.26 -16.93 1.02
C ALA A 522 24.78 -17.92 2.08
N MET A 523 23.84 -18.49 2.84
CA MET A 523 24.06 -19.70 3.63
C MET A 523 23.29 -20.86 3.03
N LEU A 524 23.92 -22.03 2.92
CA LEU A 524 23.32 -23.21 2.31
C LEU A 524 23.67 -24.48 3.08
N LEU A 525 22.93 -25.56 2.81
CA LEU A 525 23.31 -26.91 3.24
C LEU A 525 23.98 -27.66 2.09
N ALA A 526 25.04 -28.40 2.43
CA ALA A 526 25.73 -29.30 1.53
C ALA A 526 26.23 -30.53 2.30
N ARG A 527 26.34 -31.67 1.62
CA ARG A 527 26.92 -32.89 2.15
C ARG A 527 28.42 -32.92 1.87
N SER A 528 29.23 -33.22 2.87
CA SER A 528 30.64 -33.50 2.62
C SER A 528 30.77 -34.74 1.70
N LYS A 529 31.77 -34.76 0.81
CA LYS A 529 32.11 -35.97 0.05
C LYS A 529 32.44 -37.18 0.94
N ASP A 530 32.87 -36.94 2.18
CA ASP A 530 32.89 -37.98 3.20
C ASP A 530 31.45 -38.28 3.66
N PRO A 531 30.87 -39.43 3.28
CA PRO A 531 29.47 -39.74 3.55
C PRO A 531 29.18 -39.92 5.06
N THR A 532 30.20 -40.12 5.90
CA THR A 532 30.05 -40.27 7.35
C THR A 532 29.85 -38.93 8.07
N SER A 533 30.19 -37.82 7.41
CA SER A 533 30.17 -36.49 8.00
C SER A 533 28.76 -35.89 8.12
N GLY A 534 27.77 -36.30 7.33
CA GLY A 534 26.42 -35.68 7.37
C GLY A 534 26.35 -34.28 6.73
N LEU A 535 25.25 -33.55 6.98
CA LEU A 535 25.01 -32.23 6.37
C LEU A 535 25.77 -31.13 7.07
N THR A 536 26.32 -30.23 6.27
CA THR A 536 27.24 -29.17 6.68
C THR A 536 26.73 -27.83 6.15
N LYS A 537 27.14 -26.72 6.77
CA LYS A 537 26.65 -25.37 6.46
C LYS A 537 27.78 -24.45 5.95
N PRO A 538 27.96 -24.34 4.62
CA PRO A 538 28.84 -23.34 4.05
C PRO A 538 28.18 -21.95 4.00
N ALA A 539 28.97 -20.90 4.21
CA ALA A 539 28.66 -19.51 3.90
C ALA A 539 29.53 -19.03 2.74
N THR A 540 28.98 -18.19 1.87
CA THR A 540 29.62 -17.82 0.62
C THR A 540 29.20 -16.44 0.16
N GLU A 541 30.15 -15.70 -0.41
CA GLU A 541 29.85 -14.51 -1.21
C GLU A 541 29.20 -14.91 -2.53
N MET A 542 28.28 -14.07 -3.01
CA MET A 542 27.55 -14.28 -4.26
C MET A 542 28.43 -14.04 -5.49
N ARG A 543 29.35 -13.09 -5.37
CA ARG A 543 30.20 -12.61 -6.48
C ARG A 543 31.68 -12.73 -6.12
N GLN A 544 32.49 -12.96 -7.13
CA GLN A 544 33.95 -12.88 -7.05
C GLN A 544 34.41 -11.42 -7.09
N PRO A 545 35.68 -11.11 -6.75
CA PRO A 545 36.22 -9.75 -6.83
C PRO A 545 36.13 -9.08 -8.21
N ASP A 546 36.05 -9.87 -9.29
CA ASP A 546 35.87 -9.38 -10.65
C ASP A 546 34.39 -9.08 -11.02
N GLY A 547 33.46 -9.26 -10.08
CA GLY A 547 32.03 -9.04 -10.24
C GLY A 547 31.23 -10.23 -10.81
N SER A 548 31.92 -11.28 -11.28
CA SER A 548 31.28 -12.50 -11.80
C SER A 548 30.63 -13.31 -10.67
N LEU A 549 29.60 -14.09 -10.99
CA LEU A 549 28.96 -14.97 -10.01
C LEU A 549 29.94 -16.05 -9.51
N ASN A 550 29.93 -16.31 -8.20
CA ASN A 550 30.78 -17.31 -7.57
C ASN A 550 30.26 -18.73 -7.84
N GLY A 551 30.53 -19.26 -9.04
CA GLY A 551 30.15 -20.62 -9.41
C GLY A 551 28.63 -20.86 -9.41
N VAL A 552 27.83 -19.82 -9.65
CA VAL A 552 26.36 -19.89 -9.69
C VAL A 552 25.89 -19.69 -11.12
N ARG A 553 24.96 -20.54 -11.58
CA ARG A 553 24.20 -20.36 -12.81
C ARG A 553 22.72 -20.21 -12.49
N VAL A 554 22.09 -19.19 -13.05
CA VAL A 554 20.66 -18.91 -12.80
C VAL A 554 19.83 -19.56 -13.90
N HIS A 555 19.06 -20.61 -13.58
CA HIS A 555 18.25 -21.29 -14.59
C HIS A 555 17.07 -20.47 -15.05
N ARG A 556 16.29 -19.95 -14.10
CA ARG A 556 15.12 -19.08 -14.35
C ARG A 556 14.63 -18.45 -13.06
N LEU A 557 13.85 -17.39 -13.19
CA LEU A 557 12.98 -16.90 -12.13
C LEU A 557 11.68 -17.72 -12.06
N LYS A 558 11.14 -17.89 -10.85
CA LYS A 558 9.85 -18.56 -10.62
C LYS A 558 8.71 -17.61 -10.99
N ASN A 559 7.68 -18.14 -11.68
CA ASN A 559 6.39 -17.47 -11.80
C ASN A 559 5.54 -17.81 -10.57
N LYS A 560 5.22 -16.81 -9.73
CA LYS A 560 4.67 -17.00 -8.38
C LYS A 560 3.27 -16.41 -8.24
N TYR A 561 2.47 -17.00 -7.35
CA TYR A 561 1.14 -16.50 -6.97
C TYR A 561 1.21 -15.09 -6.36
N GLY A 562 2.09 -14.90 -5.36
CA GLY A 562 2.40 -13.61 -4.74
C GLY A 562 3.90 -13.38 -4.63
N THR A 563 4.31 -12.33 -3.92
CA THR A 563 5.70 -11.88 -3.76
C THR A 563 6.36 -11.56 -5.09
N LYS A 564 5.61 -10.96 -6.04
CA LYS A 564 6.03 -10.89 -7.44
C LYS A 564 7.27 -10.03 -7.65
N GLY A 565 7.41 -8.96 -6.86
CA GLY A 565 8.61 -8.11 -6.85
C GLY A 565 9.87 -8.78 -6.27
N LEU A 566 9.73 -9.82 -5.43
CA LEU A 566 10.87 -10.55 -4.86
C LEU A 566 11.47 -11.53 -5.88
N PRO A 567 12.75 -11.44 -6.24
CA PRO A 567 13.39 -12.43 -7.10
C PRO A 567 13.44 -13.80 -6.42
N THR A 568 12.97 -14.83 -7.11
CA THR A 568 13.08 -16.22 -6.63
C THR A 568 13.54 -17.09 -7.78
N ALA A 569 14.67 -17.79 -7.62
CA ALA A 569 15.31 -18.50 -8.73
C ALA A 569 15.59 -19.97 -8.44
N GLU A 570 15.75 -20.72 -9.53
CA GLU A 570 16.42 -22.03 -9.57
C GLU A 570 17.90 -21.79 -9.87
N LEU A 571 18.79 -22.31 -9.02
CA LEU A 571 20.23 -22.09 -9.14
C LEU A 571 20.97 -23.42 -9.25
N GLU A 572 21.91 -23.48 -10.19
CA GLU A 572 22.90 -24.55 -10.28
C GLU A 572 24.24 -24.03 -9.72
N LEU A 573 24.87 -24.84 -8.87
CA LEU A 573 26.15 -24.56 -8.26
C LEU A 573 27.22 -25.40 -8.95
N GLN A 574 28.22 -24.74 -9.55
CA GLN A 574 29.31 -25.37 -10.30
C GLN A 574 30.67 -24.93 -9.74
N GLY A 575 31.07 -25.54 -8.63
CA GLY A 575 32.35 -25.24 -7.99
C GLY A 575 32.34 -23.90 -7.26
N MET A 576 31.19 -23.52 -6.71
CA MET A 576 31.03 -22.34 -5.85
C MET A 576 31.96 -22.45 -4.66
N LYS A 577 32.77 -21.42 -4.40
CA LYS A 577 33.70 -21.39 -3.27
C LYS A 577 32.98 -20.93 -2.01
N ALA A 578 33.02 -21.70 -0.94
CA ALA A 578 32.35 -21.39 0.31
C ALA A 578 33.22 -21.74 1.53
N GLN A 579 32.96 -21.11 2.67
CA GLN A 579 33.63 -21.40 3.93
C GLN A 579 32.69 -22.13 4.89
N LEU A 580 33.22 -23.12 5.62
CA LEU A 580 32.44 -23.84 6.62
C LEU A 580 32.12 -22.95 7.84
N VAL A 581 30.85 -22.87 8.24
CA VAL A 581 30.40 -22.20 9.47
C VAL A 581 30.01 -23.22 10.54
N GLY A 582 30.74 -23.23 11.65
CA GLY A 582 30.54 -24.18 12.75
C GLY A 582 31.15 -25.56 12.47
N GLU A 583 30.61 -26.60 13.11
CA GLU A 583 31.15 -27.96 13.03
C GLU A 583 30.68 -28.71 11.77
N LEU A 584 31.60 -29.51 11.20
CA LEU A 584 31.32 -30.45 10.11
C LEU A 584 30.18 -31.41 10.54
N GLY A 585 29.19 -31.60 9.68
CA GLY A 585 28.07 -32.52 9.96
C GLY A 585 26.95 -32.00 10.85
N ARG A 586 27.10 -30.80 11.40
CA ARG A 586 26.13 -30.19 12.31
C ARG A 586 25.30 -29.10 11.63
N GLY A 587 25.20 -29.13 10.30
CA GLY A 587 24.51 -28.10 9.51
C GLY A 587 23.04 -27.88 9.91
N VAL A 588 22.26 -28.95 10.07
CA VAL A 588 20.82 -28.86 10.42
C VAL A 588 20.59 -28.31 11.84
N PRO A 589 21.24 -28.83 12.91
CA PRO A 589 21.16 -28.19 14.23
C PRO A 589 21.60 -26.72 14.21
N ASN A 590 22.64 -26.39 13.45
CA ASN A 590 23.23 -25.05 13.44
C ASN A 590 22.45 -24.03 12.60
N ILE A 591 21.50 -24.45 11.77
CA ILE A 591 20.59 -23.54 11.02
C ILE A 591 19.29 -23.29 11.80
N ALA A 592 19.00 -24.06 12.85
CA ALA A 592 17.77 -23.90 13.63
C ALA A 592 17.63 -22.51 14.27
N SER A 593 18.75 -21.84 14.59
CA SER A 593 18.75 -20.46 15.08
C SER A 593 18.22 -19.47 14.04
N ILE A 594 18.52 -19.68 12.74
CA ILE A 594 17.95 -18.90 11.63
C ILE A 594 16.44 -19.11 11.60
N LEU A 595 16.00 -20.37 11.62
CA LEU A 595 14.59 -20.71 11.52
C LEU A 595 13.74 -20.07 12.63
N ASN A 596 14.29 -19.90 13.84
CA ASN A 596 13.56 -19.22 14.91
C ASN A 596 13.27 -17.75 14.55
N ILE A 597 14.25 -17.04 14.01
CA ILE A 597 14.11 -15.64 13.60
C ILE A 597 13.18 -15.56 12.38
N THR A 598 13.47 -16.31 11.32
CA THR A 598 12.70 -16.23 10.06
C THR A 598 11.23 -16.60 10.24
N ARG A 599 10.92 -17.56 11.12
CA ARG A 599 9.54 -17.91 11.47
C ARG A 599 8.80 -16.78 12.19
N ILE A 600 9.48 -15.98 13.02
CA ILE A 600 8.88 -14.78 13.63
C ILE A 600 8.63 -13.71 12.56
N TYR A 601 9.54 -13.54 11.60
CA TYR A 601 9.28 -12.68 10.43
C TYR A 601 8.07 -13.14 9.61
N CYS A 602 7.84 -14.46 9.44
CA CYS A 602 6.62 -14.95 8.79
C CYS A 602 5.35 -14.54 9.57
N VAL A 603 5.37 -14.64 10.90
CA VAL A 603 4.27 -14.16 11.76
C VAL A 603 4.05 -12.67 11.55
N ALA A 604 5.11 -11.87 11.51
CA ALA A 604 5.04 -10.42 11.26
C ALA A 604 4.44 -10.11 9.88
N GLY A 605 4.88 -10.80 8.82
CA GLY A 605 4.33 -10.62 7.47
C GLY A 605 2.82 -10.91 7.41
N SER A 606 2.38 -11.99 8.05
CA SER A 606 0.95 -12.33 8.14
C SER A 606 0.15 -11.34 9.00
N LEU A 607 0.67 -10.95 10.17
CA LEU A 607 0.01 -10.02 11.08
C LEU A 607 -0.17 -8.63 10.46
N THR A 608 0.87 -8.12 9.82
CA THR A 608 0.86 -6.78 9.22
C THR A 608 -0.04 -6.70 8.00
N ALA A 609 -0.15 -7.79 7.23
CA ALA A 609 -1.14 -7.91 6.17
C ALA A 609 -2.57 -7.84 6.72
N ILE A 610 -2.90 -8.57 7.81
CA ILE A 610 -4.20 -8.43 8.48
C ILE A 610 -4.42 -6.98 8.91
N ARG A 611 -3.43 -6.36 9.56
CA ARG A 611 -3.55 -4.99 10.06
C ARG A 611 -3.93 -4.02 8.95
N ARG A 612 -3.21 -4.07 7.83
CA ARG A 612 -3.41 -3.19 6.67
C ARG A 612 -4.78 -3.38 6.04
N THR A 613 -5.17 -4.62 5.78
CA THR A 613 -6.46 -4.92 5.11
C THR A 613 -7.63 -4.61 6.03
N LEU A 614 -7.48 -4.84 7.34
CA LEU A 614 -8.48 -4.46 8.33
C LEU A 614 -8.59 -2.94 8.49
N ALA A 615 -7.50 -2.19 8.35
CA ALA A 615 -7.52 -0.73 8.35
C ALA A 615 -8.40 -0.21 7.21
N ILE A 616 -8.15 -0.72 6.00
CA ILE A 616 -8.90 -0.37 4.78
C ILE A 616 -10.38 -0.75 4.95
N ALA A 617 -10.66 -1.97 5.42
CA ALA A 617 -12.04 -2.43 5.62
C ALA A 617 -12.80 -1.60 6.67
N LYS A 618 -12.17 -1.25 7.79
CA LYS A 618 -12.79 -0.41 8.82
C LYS A 618 -13.11 0.99 8.31
N ASP A 619 -12.16 1.61 7.62
CA ASP A 619 -12.36 2.96 7.08
C ASP A 619 -13.45 2.96 5.99
N TYR A 620 -13.39 1.98 5.07
CA TYR A 620 -14.46 1.76 4.08
C TYR A 620 -15.83 1.54 4.73
N ALA A 621 -15.89 0.81 5.84
CA ALA A 621 -17.14 0.53 6.53
C ALA A 621 -17.80 1.78 7.13
N THR A 622 -17.04 2.82 7.45
CA THR A 622 -17.57 4.12 7.91
C THR A 622 -18.17 4.96 6.78
N LYS A 623 -17.80 4.65 5.54
CA LYS A 623 -18.08 5.46 4.35
C LYS A 623 -19.15 4.82 3.47
N ARG A 624 -19.09 3.50 3.28
CA ARG A 624 -20.01 2.77 2.41
C ARG A 624 -21.38 2.62 3.06
N VAL A 625 -22.42 3.07 2.36
CA VAL A 625 -23.82 2.88 2.74
C VAL A 625 -24.41 1.69 1.98
N ALA A 626 -25.10 0.81 2.71
CA ALA A 626 -25.91 -0.26 2.15
C ALA A 626 -27.18 -0.41 3.00
N PHE A 627 -28.33 -0.58 2.35
CA PHE A 627 -29.64 -0.72 3.02
C PHE A 627 -29.91 0.39 4.05
N GLY A 628 -29.61 1.64 3.69
CA GLY A 628 -29.93 2.84 4.49
C GLY A 628 -29.04 3.10 5.70
N LYS A 629 -27.95 2.34 5.90
CA LYS A 629 -26.96 2.56 6.97
C LYS A 629 -25.54 2.38 6.45
N THR A 630 -24.56 2.96 7.14
CA THR A 630 -23.15 2.64 6.89
C THR A 630 -22.89 1.17 7.23
N LEU A 631 -21.91 0.53 6.60
CA LEU A 631 -21.57 -0.86 6.93
C LEU A 631 -21.14 -1.02 8.39
N ARG A 632 -20.52 0.00 8.99
CA ARG A 632 -20.19 0.04 10.42
C ARG A 632 -21.43 -0.12 11.32
N ASP A 633 -22.57 0.40 10.89
CA ASP A 633 -23.83 0.34 11.64
C ASP A 633 -24.66 -0.91 11.32
N GLN A 634 -24.14 -1.81 10.46
CA GLN A 634 -24.75 -3.10 10.17
C GLN A 634 -24.22 -4.16 11.16
N PRO A 635 -25.05 -4.73 12.04
CA PRO A 635 -24.58 -5.61 13.11
C PRO A 635 -23.78 -6.84 12.64
N LEU A 636 -24.19 -7.45 11.51
CA LEU A 636 -23.49 -8.60 10.95
C LEU A 636 -22.09 -8.21 10.43
N HIS A 637 -21.98 -7.12 9.68
CA HIS A 637 -20.70 -6.63 9.15
C HIS A 637 -19.74 -6.26 10.29
N LEU A 638 -20.24 -5.57 11.32
CA LEU A 638 -19.47 -5.25 12.51
C LEU A 638 -18.95 -6.52 13.22
N THR A 639 -19.80 -7.55 13.35
CA THR A 639 -19.41 -8.83 13.96
C THR A 639 -18.28 -9.50 13.18
N THR A 640 -18.37 -9.55 11.84
CA THR A 640 -17.30 -10.09 10.99
C THR A 640 -15.97 -9.36 11.20
N LEU A 641 -15.96 -8.01 11.16
CA LEU A 641 -14.73 -7.25 11.37
C LEU A 641 -14.20 -7.36 12.80
N MET A 642 -15.06 -7.56 13.80
CA MET A 642 -14.65 -7.84 15.18
C MET A 642 -13.91 -9.18 15.31
N GLU A 643 -14.31 -10.21 14.56
CA GLU A 643 -13.59 -11.50 14.54
C GLU A 643 -12.20 -11.35 13.94
N VAL A 644 -12.07 -10.56 12.87
CA VAL A 644 -10.77 -10.25 12.27
C VAL A 644 -9.90 -9.45 13.25
N GLU A 645 -10.45 -8.42 13.89
CA GLU A 645 -9.77 -7.61 14.91
C GLU A 645 -9.28 -8.46 16.10
N LEU A 646 -10.07 -9.43 16.54
CA LEU A 646 -9.67 -10.34 17.61
C LEU A 646 -8.44 -11.15 17.21
N ASN A 647 -8.47 -11.77 16.03
CA ASN A 647 -7.36 -12.57 15.55
C ASN A 647 -6.11 -11.70 15.37
N PHE A 648 -6.26 -10.50 14.84
CA PHE A 648 -5.19 -9.50 14.77
C PHE A 648 -4.56 -9.24 16.14
N ARG A 649 -5.36 -8.91 17.16
CA ARG A 649 -4.86 -8.64 18.52
C ARG A 649 -4.22 -9.86 19.17
N ALA A 650 -4.80 -11.04 18.97
CA ALA A 650 -4.26 -12.30 19.49
C ALA A 650 -2.87 -12.60 18.91
N ILE A 651 -2.73 -12.49 17.59
CA ILE A 651 -1.46 -12.72 16.89
C ILE A 651 -0.43 -11.63 17.26
N LEU A 652 -0.85 -10.38 17.41
CA LEU A 652 0.00 -9.28 17.86
C LEU A 652 0.65 -9.58 19.22
N GLN A 653 -0.16 -10.00 20.19
CA GLN A 653 0.35 -10.42 21.51
C GLN A 653 1.32 -11.60 21.41
N LEU A 654 0.93 -12.63 20.66
CA LEU A 654 1.73 -13.83 20.49
C LEU A 654 3.10 -13.55 19.86
N MET A 655 3.13 -12.69 18.83
CA MET A 655 4.33 -12.27 18.13
C MET A 655 5.29 -11.52 19.07
N PHE A 656 4.80 -10.47 19.75
CA PHE A 656 5.64 -9.68 20.64
C PHE A 656 6.09 -10.44 21.89
N TYR A 657 5.32 -11.44 22.33
CA TYR A 657 5.77 -12.37 23.35
C TYR A 657 6.96 -13.21 22.88
N ALA A 658 6.89 -13.82 21.69
CA ALA A 658 8.01 -14.56 21.12
C ALA A 658 9.27 -13.69 20.91
N ILE A 659 9.09 -12.45 20.43
CA ILE A 659 10.16 -11.46 20.26
C ILE A 659 10.83 -11.12 21.59
N SER A 660 10.05 -10.95 22.67
CA SER A 660 10.57 -10.63 24.00
C SER A 660 11.41 -11.79 24.57
N LEU A 661 10.96 -13.04 24.37
CA LEU A 661 11.74 -14.23 24.74
C LEU A 661 13.03 -14.34 23.91
N LEU A 662 12.97 -14.01 22.62
CA LEU A 662 14.15 -14.00 21.76
C LEU A 662 15.18 -12.96 22.24
N GLY A 663 14.74 -11.72 22.53
CA GLY A 663 15.62 -10.66 23.05
C GLY A 663 16.33 -11.07 24.35
N LYS A 664 15.61 -11.74 25.26
CA LYS A 664 16.19 -12.34 26.49
C LYS A 664 17.30 -13.33 26.18
N ILE A 665 17.06 -14.25 25.25
CA ILE A 665 18.04 -15.27 24.86
C ILE A 665 19.26 -14.63 24.20
N GLU A 666 19.05 -13.64 23.32
CA GLU A 666 20.14 -12.98 22.60
C GLU A 666 21.02 -12.09 23.47
N CYS A 667 20.52 -11.68 24.63
CA CYS A 667 21.26 -10.90 25.64
C CYS A 667 21.71 -11.74 26.84
N ASN A 668 21.63 -13.08 26.77
CA ASN A 668 21.97 -14.00 27.86
C ASN A 668 21.21 -13.72 29.18
N GLN A 669 19.98 -13.21 29.10
CA GLN A 669 19.08 -12.95 30.23
C GLN A 669 18.02 -14.05 30.40
N ALA A 670 18.02 -15.07 29.53
CA ALA A 670 17.12 -16.20 29.56
C ALA A 670 17.71 -17.39 30.32
N ASP A 671 16.89 -18.04 31.15
CA ASP A 671 17.20 -19.36 31.68
C ASP A 671 16.86 -20.48 30.68
N LYS A 672 17.18 -21.74 31.05
CA LYS A 672 16.87 -22.91 30.20
C LYS A 672 15.37 -23.08 29.96
N HIS A 673 14.52 -22.65 30.90
CA HIS A 673 13.07 -22.73 30.76
C HIS A 673 12.57 -21.78 29.68
N THR A 674 13.01 -20.52 29.70
CA THR A 674 12.70 -19.48 28.71
C THR A 674 13.10 -19.93 27.29
N ALA A 675 14.30 -20.49 27.14
CA ALA A 675 14.77 -21.03 25.86
C ALA A 675 13.88 -22.19 25.35
N LEU A 676 13.47 -23.07 26.25
CA LEU A 676 12.60 -24.20 25.92
C LEU A 676 11.18 -23.74 25.54
N VAL A 677 10.65 -22.74 26.24
CA VAL A 677 9.36 -22.11 25.94
C VAL A 677 9.38 -21.48 24.55
N LEU A 678 10.43 -20.72 24.19
CA LEU A 678 10.54 -20.16 22.84
C LEU A 678 10.63 -21.25 21.76
N ARG A 679 11.40 -22.32 22.02
CA ARG A 679 11.54 -23.46 21.09
C ARG A 679 10.19 -24.14 20.80
N PHE A 680 9.32 -24.21 21.80
CA PHE A 680 7.98 -24.78 21.70
C PHE A 680 6.97 -23.82 21.08
N LEU A 681 7.04 -22.53 21.45
CA LEU A 681 6.13 -21.48 21.00
C LEU A 681 6.29 -21.13 19.52
N THR A 682 7.51 -21.02 19.03
CA THR A 682 7.80 -20.50 17.67
C THR A 682 7.09 -21.27 16.55
N PRO A 683 7.14 -22.62 16.47
CA PRO A 683 6.40 -23.36 15.45
C PRO A 683 4.87 -23.22 15.61
N MET A 684 4.36 -23.09 16.84
CA MET A 684 2.92 -22.84 17.09
C MET A 684 2.49 -21.49 16.56
N ALA A 685 3.23 -20.43 16.91
CA ALA A 685 2.95 -19.07 16.50
C ALA A 685 2.97 -18.96 14.97
N LYS A 686 4.03 -19.44 14.32
CA LYS A 686 4.13 -19.41 12.86
C LYS A 686 2.99 -20.17 12.20
N SER A 687 2.75 -21.43 12.60
CA SER A 687 1.76 -22.29 11.94
C SER A 687 0.32 -21.78 12.08
N TRP A 688 -0.07 -21.35 13.29
CA TRP A 688 -1.42 -20.87 13.57
C TRP A 688 -1.66 -19.48 12.98
N SER A 689 -0.80 -18.51 13.28
CA SER A 689 -0.99 -17.12 12.84
C SER A 689 -0.98 -16.99 11.33
N CYS A 690 -0.07 -17.67 10.63
CA CYS A 690 0.00 -17.59 9.18
C CYS A 690 -1.21 -18.26 8.51
N LYS A 691 -1.77 -19.32 9.11
CA LYS A 691 -2.96 -19.97 8.57
C LYS A 691 -4.23 -19.13 8.77
N VAL A 692 -4.37 -18.51 9.94
CA VAL A 692 -5.51 -17.63 10.28
C VAL A 692 -5.49 -16.34 9.47
N ALA A 693 -4.30 -15.80 9.19
CA ALA A 693 -4.17 -14.54 8.45
C ALA A 693 -4.79 -14.59 7.06
N VAL A 694 -4.66 -15.70 6.33
CA VAL A 694 -5.26 -15.85 4.98
C VAL A 694 -6.77 -15.67 5.04
N SER A 695 -7.46 -16.33 5.98
CA SER A 695 -8.91 -16.15 6.14
C SER A 695 -9.26 -14.73 6.59
N CYS A 696 -8.52 -14.14 7.52
CA CYS A 696 -8.78 -12.76 7.98
C CYS A 696 -8.65 -11.72 6.86
N ILE A 697 -7.65 -11.87 5.99
CA ILE A 697 -7.45 -10.98 4.85
C ILE A 697 -8.55 -11.15 3.81
N GLN A 698 -8.97 -12.41 3.57
CA GLN A 698 -10.09 -12.70 2.68
C GLN A 698 -11.40 -12.09 3.19
N GLU A 699 -11.70 -12.19 4.49
CA GLU A 699 -12.86 -11.50 5.09
C GLU A 699 -12.79 -9.98 4.93
N CYS A 700 -11.59 -9.38 5.05
CA CYS A 700 -11.41 -7.96 4.77
C CYS A 700 -11.64 -7.63 3.29
N MET A 701 -11.24 -8.51 2.38
CA MET A 701 -11.50 -8.36 0.94
C MET A 701 -13.01 -8.39 0.65
N GLU A 702 -13.71 -9.39 1.18
CA GLU A 702 -15.16 -9.56 1.02
C GLU A 702 -15.94 -8.40 1.66
N ALA A 703 -15.45 -7.83 2.77
CA ALA A 703 -16.04 -6.67 3.42
C ALA A 703 -16.15 -5.44 2.50
N LEU A 704 -15.32 -5.34 1.45
CA LEU A 704 -15.41 -4.28 0.44
C LEU A 704 -16.32 -4.66 -0.76
N GLY A 705 -16.80 -5.90 -0.82
CA GLY A 705 -17.55 -6.45 -1.96
C GLY A 705 -16.71 -6.45 -3.24
N GLY A 706 -17.33 -6.08 -4.37
CA GLY A 706 -16.65 -6.05 -5.67
C GLY A 706 -15.40 -5.17 -5.69
N GLN A 707 -15.35 -4.09 -4.91
CA GLN A 707 -14.16 -3.24 -4.82
C GLN A 707 -12.96 -3.97 -4.20
N GLY A 708 -13.18 -4.82 -3.19
CA GLY A 708 -12.09 -5.56 -2.55
C GLY A 708 -11.40 -6.53 -3.50
N TYR A 709 -12.10 -6.99 -4.55
CA TYR A 709 -11.58 -7.90 -5.55
C TYR A 709 -10.72 -7.21 -6.62
N MET A 710 -10.67 -5.87 -6.64
CA MET A 710 -9.86 -5.11 -7.60
C MET A 710 -8.40 -5.02 -7.11
N GLU A 711 -7.43 -5.25 -8.01
CA GLU A 711 -5.99 -5.29 -7.66
C GLU A 711 -5.46 -3.92 -7.18
N ASP A 712 -6.00 -2.82 -7.70
CA ASP A 712 -5.65 -1.44 -7.39
C ASP A 712 -6.02 -1.01 -5.96
N VAL A 713 -6.94 -1.72 -5.30
CA VAL A 713 -7.23 -1.53 -3.86
C VAL A 713 -6.10 -2.08 -2.97
N GLY A 714 -5.27 -2.98 -3.50
CA GLY A 714 -4.09 -3.52 -2.81
C GLY A 714 -4.36 -4.66 -1.82
N ILE A 715 -5.61 -4.97 -1.48
CA ILE A 715 -5.95 -6.13 -0.62
C ILE A 715 -5.57 -7.45 -1.30
N ALA A 716 -5.77 -7.56 -2.61
CA ALA A 716 -5.40 -8.74 -3.39
C ALA A 716 -3.90 -9.07 -3.27
N ARG A 717 -3.02 -8.06 -3.37
CA ARG A 717 -1.59 -8.22 -3.09
C ARG A 717 -1.35 -8.78 -1.68
N HIS A 718 -1.96 -8.19 -0.65
CA HIS A 718 -1.79 -8.68 0.72
C HIS A 718 -2.22 -10.14 0.91
N LEU A 719 -3.32 -10.55 0.26
CA LEU A 719 -3.78 -11.95 0.30
C LEU A 719 -2.78 -12.88 -0.39
N ARG A 720 -2.34 -12.52 -1.60
CA ARG A 720 -1.36 -13.27 -2.40
C ARG A 720 -0.05 -13.44 -1.63
N ASP A 721 0.45 -12.36 -1.06
CA ASP A 721 1.73 -12.31 -0.36
C ASP A 721 1.66 -13.01 1.00
N ALA A 722 0.62 -12.78 1.80
CA ALA A 722 0.50 -13.42 3.11
C ALA A 722 0.31 -14.94 3.04
N THR A 723 -0.19 -15.46 1.91
CA THR A 723 -0.37 -16.90 1.69
C THR A 723 0.97 -17.65 1.75
N VAL A 724 2.06 -17.04 1.28
CA VAL A 724 3.39 -17.67 1.29
C VAL A 724 3.89 -17.94 2.72
N ASN A 725 3.46 -17.14 3.70
CA ASN A 725 3.85 -17.30 5.11
C ASN A 725 3.36 -18.61 5.73
N ALA A 726 2.33 -19.25 5.18
CA ALA A 726 1.91 -20.59 5.60
C ALA A 726 2.70 -21.73 4.92
N ILE A 727 3.56 -21.41 3.95
CA ILE A 727 4.26 -22.35 3.07
C ILE A 727 5.77 -22.35 3.35
N TRP A 728 6.45 -21.21 3.15
CA TRP A 728 7.90 -21.10 3.39
C TRP A 728 8.24 -21.23 4.88
N GLU A 729 9.49 -21.48 5.23
CA GLU A 729 9.95 -21.65 6.63
C GLU A 729 9.18 -22.73 7.44
N GLY A 730 8.55 -23.68 6.74
CA GLY A 730 7.82 -24.83 7.28
C GLY A 730 6.30 -24.72 7.13
N THR A 731 5.67 -25.71 6.50
CA THR A 731 4.22 -25.75 6.33
C THR A 731 3.49 -25.96 7.67
N THR A 732 2.19 -25.68 7.74
CA THR A 732 1.40 -25.85 8.96
C THR A 732 1.54 -27.25 9.58
N ASN A 733 1.50 -28.30 8.75
CA ASN A 733 1.61 -29.68 9.26
C ASN A 733 3.04 -30.01 9.69
N VAL A 734 4.06 -29.59 8.94
CA VAL A 734 5.46 -29.81 9.31
C VAL A 734 5.78 -29.16 10.65
N LEU A 735 5.27 -27.96 10.91
CA LEU A 735 5.45 -27.28 12.19
C LEU A 735 4.61 -27.90 13.32
N ALA A 736 3.44 -28.48 13.01
CA ALA A 736 2.69 -29.25 14.00
C ALA A 736 3.42 -30.55 14.41
N LEU A 737 4.10 -31.20 13.46
CA LEU A 737 4.98 -32.34 13.74
C LEU A 737 6.22 -31.90 14.54
N ASP A 738 6.73 -30.69 14.30
CA ASP A 738 7.82 -30.11 15.10
C ASP A 738 7.39 -29.88 16.56
N VAL A 739 6.15 -29.44 16.79
CA VAL A 739 5.56 -29.33 18.14
C VAL A 739 5.49 -30.70 18.82
N LEU A 740 5.01 -31.74 18.13
CA LEU A 740 5.01 -33.11 18.66
C LEU A 740 6.42 -33.64 18.94
N ARG A 741 7.38 -33.30 18.08
CA ARG A 741 8.79 -33.67 18.28
C ARG A 741 9.33 -33.09 19.58
N VAL A 742 9.09 -31.81 19.85
CA VAL A 742 9.53 -31.15 21.09
C VAL A 742 8.84 -31.77 22.32
N LEU A 743 7.56 -32.12 22.23
CA LEU A 743 6.87 -32.87 23.30
C LEU A 743 7.55 -34.22 23.57
N LYS A 744 7.86 -34.97 22.53
CA LYS A 744 8.52 -36.28 22.64
C LYS A 744 9.94 -36.17 23.22
N GLU A 745 10.75 -35.26 22.70
CA GLU A 745 12.14 -35.03 23.14
C GLU A 745 12.21 -34.64 24.62
N THR A 746 11.22 -33.87 25.09
CA THR A 746 11.15 -33.39 26.48
C THR A 746 10.35 -34.31 27.39
N LYS A 747 9.84 -35.46 26.88
CA LYS A 747 8.93 -36.36 27.60
C LYS A 747 7.75 -35.62 28.23
N ASN A 748 7.15 -34.71 27.46
CA ASN A 748 6.04 -33.81 27.83
C ASN A 748 6.35 -32.77 28.93
N SER A 749 7.56 -32.72 29.50
CA SER A 749 7.89 -31.73 30.54
C SER A 749 7.75 -30.28 30.07
N VAL A 750 7.99 -30.01 28.79
CA VAL A 750 7.77 -28.68 28.19
C VAL A 750 6.33 -28.22 28.31
N LEU A 751 5.35 -29.13 28.19
CA LEU A 751 3.93 -28.77 28.29
C LEU A 751 3.59 -28.30 29.70
N ASN A 752 4.13 -28.98 30.72
CA ASN A 752 3.92 -28.61 32.12
C ASN A 752 4.53 -27.24 32.44
N ILE A 753 5.76 -26.98 31.96
CA ILE A 753 6.41 -25.66 32.11
C ILE A 753 5.57 -24.58 31.44
N PHE A 754 5.12 -24.86 30.21
CA PHE A 754 4.35 -23.94 29.40
C PHE A 754 2.98 -23.63 30.02
N GLU A 755 2.26 -24.64 30.51
CA GLU A 755 1.00 -24.47 31.25
C GLU A 755 1.21 -23.66 32.52
N GLN A 756 2.20 -24.03 33.35
CA GLN A 756 2.47 -23.32 34.61
C GLN A 756 2.79 -21.84 34.36
N GLU A 757 3.64 -21.54 33.37
CA GLU A 757 3.97 -20.17 33.01
C GLU A 757 2.72 -19.39 32.59
N HIS A 758 1.89 -19.94 31.71
CA HIS A 758 0.73 -19.23 31.19
C HIS A 758 -0.42 -19.12 32.19
N VAL A 759 -0.66 -20.14 33.01
CA VAL A 759 -1.70 -20.11 34.05
C VAL A 759 -1.32 -19.13 35.17
N SER A 760 -0.04 -19.06 35.56
CA SER A 760 0.41 -18.15 36.62
C SER A 760 0.13 -16.67 36.28
N ARG A 761 0.25 -16.28 35.00
CA ARG A 761 -0.02 -14.93 34.50
C ARG A 761 -1.47 -14.48 34.66
N ILE A 762 -2.41 -15.43 34.73
CA ILE A 762 -3.86 -15.16 34.75
C ILE A 762 -4.55 -15.69 36.02
N THR A 763 -3.78 -16.14 37.00
CA THR A 763 -4.31 -16.67 38.27
C THR A 763 -5.01 -15.57 39.07
N THR A 764 -4.48 -14.34 39.05
CA THR A 764 -5.08 -13.18 39.72
C THR A 764 -5.41 -12.13 38.67
N VAL A 765 -6.70 -12.03 38.32
CA VAL A 765 -7.22 -11.07 37.34
C VAL A 765 -8.42 -10.30 37.92
N PRO A 766 -8.72 -9.08 37.42
CA PRO A 766 -9.96 -8.36 37.73
C PRO A 766 -11.20 -9.24 37.55
N SER A 767 -12.26 -8.96 38.31
CA SER A 767 -13.51 -9.75 38.34
C SER A 767 -14.13 -9.96 36.96
N GLU A 768 -14.05 -8.94 36.12
CA GLU A 768 -14.54 -8.91 34.75
C GLU A 768 -13.86 -10.00 33.91
N LEU A 769 -12.57 -10.22 34.12
CA LEU A 769 -11.76 -11.15 33.34
C LEU A 769 -11.77 -12.59 33.87
N ARG A 770 -12.42 -12.85 35.02
CA ARG A 770 -12.38 -14.15 35.70
C ARG A 770 -12.89 -15.29 34.83
N GLN A 771 -14.04 -15.10 34.17
CA GLN A 771 -14.62 -16.13 33.29
C GLN A 771 -13.69 -16.49 32.12
N ALA A 772 -13.01 -15.51 31.52
CA ALA A 772 -12.03 -15.77 30.46
C ALA A 772 -10.81 -16.52 31.00
N SER A 773 -10.32 -16.15 32.19
CA SER A 773 -9.22 -16.88 32.85
C SER A 773 -9.60 -18.34 33.13
N ASP A 774 -10.78 -18.59 33.71
CA ASP A 774 -11.27 -19.93 34.02
C ASP A 774 -11.40 -20.80 32.76
N ASN A 775 -11.83 -20.21 31.63
CA ASN A 775 -11.92 -20.89 30.34
C ASN A 775 -10.54 -21.31 29.81
N VAL A 776 -9.54 -20.41 29.89
CA VAL A 776 -8.17 -20.71 29.44
C VAL A 776 -7.54 -21.79 30.33
N GLN A 777 -7.67 -21.68 31.65
CA GLN A 777 -7.18 -22.69 32.60
C GLN A 777 -7.82 -24.06 32.35
N SER A 778 -9.14 -24.08 32.13
CA SER A 778 -9.86 -25.32 31.79
C SER A 778 -9.40 -25.89 30.45
N GLY A 779 -9.09 -25.04 29.48
CA GLY A 779 -8.59 -25.44 28.16
C GLY A 779 -7.22 -26.14 28.22
N PHE A 780 -6.29 -25.66 29.05
CA PHE A 780 -5.02 -26.37 29.30
C PHE A 780 -5.26 -27.77 29.88
N LYS A 781 -6.14 -27.90 30.87
CA LYS A 781 -6.52 -29.22 31.43
C LYS A 781 -7.14 -30.15 30.39
N VAL A 782 -7.95 -29.62 29.47
CA VAL A 782 -8.53 -30.41 28.37
C VAL A 782 -7.44 -30.92 27.44
N VAL A 783 -6.46 -30.09 27.08
CA VAL A 783 -5.33 -30.51 26.24
C VAL A 783 -4.49 -31.58 26.95
N GLU A 784 -4.21 -31.40 28.24
CA GLU A 784 -3.46 -32.36 29.04
C GLU A 784 -4.18 -33.72 29.11
N ASN A 785 -5.48 -33.71 29.41
CA ASN A 785 -6.32 -34.92 29.44
C ASN A 785 -6.40 -35.60 28.08
N HIS A 786 -6.52 -34.82 26.99
CA HIS A 786 -6.55 -35.35 25.63
C HIS A 786 -5.23 -36.07 25.29
N LEU A 787 -4.08 -35.46 25.59
CA LEU A 787 -2.77 -36.07 25.38
C LEU A 787 -2.57 -37.34 26.20
N LYS A 788 -3.07 -37.38 27.45
CA LYS A 788 -3.06 -38.60 28.29
C LYS A 788 -3.97 -39.70 27.73
N SER A 789 -5.05 -39.34 27.02
CA SER A 789 -6.01 -40.31 26.49
C SER A 789 -5.54 -40.99 25.20
N ILE A 790 -4.72 -40.32 24.39
CA ILE A 790 -4.22 -40.86 23.12
C ILE A 790 -3.02 -41.77 23.39
N LYS A 791 -3.19 -43.08 23.13
CA LYS A 791 -2.12 -44.08 23.26
C LYS A 791 -1.43 -44.43 21.94
N SER A 792 -2.07 -44.15 20.80
CA SER A 792 -1.52 -44.42 19.47
C SER A 792 -0.69 -43.24 18.97
N ALA A 793 0.53 -43.51 18.53
CA ALA A 793 1.39 -42.51 17.90
C ALA A 793 0.76 -41.95 16.62
N ASP A 794 0.12 -42.80 15.81
CA ASP A 794 -0.53 -42.40 14.56
C ASP A 794 -1.73 -41.47 14.80
N LEU A 795 -2.52 -41.76 15.83
CA LEU A 795 -3.65 -40.89 16.20
C LEU A 795 -3.16 -39.54 16.76
N LEU A 796 -2.06 -39.54 17.51
CA LEU A 796 -1.46 -38.30 18.01
C LEU A 796 -0.93 -37.45 16.84
N GLU A 797 -0.30 -38.09 15.86
CA GLU A 797 0.18 -37.45 14.64
C GLU A 797 -0.97 -36.87 13.81
N ALA A 798 -2.05 -37.63 13.61
CA ALA A 798 -3.25 -37.16 12.91
C ALA A 798 -3.87 -35.93 13.60
N GLY A 799 -3.85 -35.89 14.93
CA GLY A 799 -4.33 -34.76 15.75
C GLY A 799 -3.35 -33.60 15.93
N ALA A 800 -2.12 -33.69 15.40
CA ALA A 800 -1.03 -32.74 15.69
C ALA A 800 -1.40 -31.29 15.41
N ARG A 801 -2.09 -31.04 14.29
CA ARG A 801 -2.48 -29.70 13.86
C ARG A 801 -3.50 -29.09 14.81
N GLU A 802 -4.48 -29.86 15.24
CA GLU A 802 -5.53 -29.41 16.15
C GLU A 802 -4.96 -29.13 17.54
N LEU A 803 -4.07 -30.00 18.02
CA LEU A 803 -3.31 -29.78 19.25
C LEU A 803 -2.53 -28.47 19.18
N THR A 804 -1.74 -28.28 18.11
CA THR A 804 -0.92 -27.09 17.88
C THR A 804 -1.77 -25.81 17.89
N PHE A 805 -2.90 -25.82 17.19
CA PHE A 805 -3.81 -24.66 17.15
C PHE A 805 -4.52 -24.44 18.49
N SER A 806 -4.78 -25.48 19.27
CA SER A 806 -5.35 -25.36 20.61
C SER A 806 -4.37 -24.64 21.53
N LEU A 807 -3.12 -25.07 21.55
CA LEU A 807 -2.05 -24.47 22.36
C LEU A 807 -1.81 -23.01 21.95
N ALA A 808 -1.72 -22.72 20.65
CA ALA A 808 -1.55 -21.35 20.16
C ALA A 808 -2.69 -20.42 20.60
N ARG A 809 -3.95 -20.89 20.55
CA ARG A 809 -5.12 -20.12 21.01
C ARG A 809 -5.13 -19.93 22.53
N LEU A 810 -4.77 -20.95 23.30
CA LEU A 810 -4.70 -20.86 24.76
C LEU A 810 -3.70 -19.81 25.20
N VAL A 811 -2.51 -19.83 24.62
CA VAL A 811 -1.44 -18.84 24.89
C VAL A 811 -1.87 -17.45 24.48
N SER A 812 -2.45 -17.31 23.29
CA SER A 812 -2.95 -16.02 22.82
C SER A 812 -4.05 -15.49 23.76
N GLY A 813 -4.92 -16.37 24.26
CA GLY A 813 -5.93 -16.04 25.26
C GLY A 813 -5.33 -15.57 26.58
N THR A 814 -4.33 -16.27 27.09
CA THR A 814 -3.56 -15.84 28.28
C THR A 814 -2.99 -14.44 28.09
N LEU A 815 -2.31 -14.18 26.96
CA LEU A 815 -1.66 -12.90 26.69
C LEU A 815 -2.67 -11.76 26.49
N LEU A 816 -3.82 -12.03 25.89
CA LEU A 816 -4.92 -11.07 25.78
C LEU A 816 -5.50 -10.70 27.15
N ILE A 817 -5.67 -11.68 28.04
CA ILE A 817 -6.15 -11.44 29.42
C ILE A 817 -5.12 -10.61 30.18
N GLU A 818 -3.83 -10.92 30.06
CA GLU A 818 -2.73 -10.15 30.68
C GLU A 818 -2.74 -8.69 30.19
N GLN A 819 -2.87 -8.47 28.87
CA GLN A 819 -2.99 -7.13 28.29
C GLN A 819 -4.25 -6.40 28.81
N ALA A 820 -5.39 -7.08 28.87
CA ALA A 820 -6.64 -6.49 29.33
C ALA A 820 -6.56 -6.09 30.82
N ALA A 821 -6.00 -6.95 31.67
CA ALA A 821 -5.78 -6.67 33.08
C ALA A 821 -4.84 -5.46 33.28
N TRP A 822 -3.76 -5.39 32.50
CA TRP A 822 -2.86 -4.23 32.51
C TRP A 822 -3.58 -2.96 32.03
N SER A 823 -4.42 -3.05 31.00
CA SER A 823 -5.14 -1.90 30.43
C SER A 823 -6.16 -1.33 31.41
N LEU A 824 -6.93 -2.20 32.10
CA LEU A 824 -7.86 -1.81 33.16
C LEU A 824 -7.17 -1.05 34.30
N LYS A 825 -5.95 -1.46 34.65
CA LYS A 825 -5.17 -0.83 35.71
C LYS A 825 -4.53 0.50 35.30
N ASN A 826 -4.09 0.65 34.04
CA ASN A 826 -3.17 1.72 33.63
C ASN A 826 -3.72 2.73 32.60
N MET A 827 -4.85 2.47 31.93
CA MET A 827 -5.36 3.32 30.83
C MET A 827 -6.73 3.99 31.12
N GLY A 828 -7.20 3.98 32.37
CA GLY A 828 -8.49 4.54 32.77
C GLY A 828 -9.69 3.62 32.50
N GLY A 829 -10.74 3.72 33.32
CA GLY A 829 -11.81 2.72 33.41
C GLY A 829 -12.62 2.47 32.13
N VAL A 830 -12.85 3.49 31.29
CA VAL A 830 -13.69 3.35 30.08
C VAL A 830 -12.91 2.68 28.93
N ILE A 831 -11.68 3.11 28.65
CA ILE A 831 -10.84 2.53 27.58
C ILE A 831 -10.38 1.12 27.98
N GLY A 832 -9.98 0.93 29.24
CA GLY A 832 -9.66 -0.39 29.79
C GLY A 832 -10.86 -1.33 29.78
N GLY A 833 -12.06 -0.82 30.11
CA GLY A 833 -13.31 -1.58 30.13
C GLY A 833 -13.75 -2.08 28.76
N VAL A 834 -13.67 -1.25 27.72
CA VAL A 834 -13.99 -1.65 26.33
C VAL A 834 -13.03 -2.71 25.79
N ILE A 835 -11.73 -2.59 26.09
CA ILE A 835 -10.72 -3.60 25.72
C ILE A 835 -10.96 -4.91 26.48
N GLY A 836 -11.28 -4.85 27.78
CA GLY A 836 -11.60 -6.01 28.60
C GLY A 836 -12.87 -6.75 28.17
N LEU A 837 -13.96 -6.02 27.87
CA LEU A 837 -15.23 -6.57 27.39
C LEU A 837 -15.10 -7.24 26.02
N ALA A 838 -14.32 -6.64 25.10
CA ALA A 838 -14.03 -7.24 23.80
C ALA A 838 -13.23 -8.55 23.94
N ALA A 839 -12.26 -8.61 24.86
CA ALA A 839 -11.49 -9.84 25.13
C ALA A 839 -12.37 -10.96 25.71
N LEU A 840 -13.34 -10.61 26.57
CA LEU A 840 -14.28 -11.55 27.20
C LEU A 840 -15.27 -12.20 26.23
N GLY A 841 -15.98 -11.39 25.42
CA GLY A 841 -16.96 -11.89 24.46
C GLY A 841 -16.31 -12.76 23.37
N ALA A 842 -15.09 -12.40 22.98
CA ALA A 842 -14.38 -13.02 21.87
C ALA A 842 -13.69 -14.35 22.25
N LEU A 843 -13.20 -14.49 23.50
CA LEU A 843 -12.71 -15.78 24.01
C LEU A 843 -13.86 -16.76 24.26
N GLY A 844 -14.98 -16.30 24.81
CA GLY A 844 -16.19 -17.12 24.92
C GLY A 844 -16.60 -17.71 23.57
N TRP A 845 -16.46 -16.93 22.49
CA TRP A 845 -16.78 -17.34 21.12
C TRP A 845 -15.73 -18.28 20.47
N LEU A 846 -14.43 -18.04 20.68
CA LEU A 846 -13.32 -18.94 20.28
C LEU A 846 -13.52 -20.38 20.80
N PHE A 847 -14.07 -20.52 22.02
CA PHE A 847 -14.42 -21.82 22.58
C PHE A 847 -15.85 -22.29 22.21
N TYR A 848 -16.80 -21.39 21.94
CA TYR A 848 -18.18 -21.72 21.57
C TYR A 848 -18.29 -22.45 20.23
N LYS A 849 -17.60 -22.00 19.16
CA LYS A 849 -17.57 -22.72 17.87
C LYS A 849 -17.06 -24.17 18.03
N ARG A 850 -16.17 -24.41 19.01
CA ARG A 850 -15.61 -25.73 19.29
C ARG A 850 -16.50 -26.61 20.17
N ARG A 851 -17.27 -26.03 21.09
CA ARG A 851 -18.23 -26.77 21.94
C ARG A 851 -19.36 -27.41 21.12
N LYS A 852 -19.65 -26.88 19.92
CA LYS A 852 -20.57 -27.49 18.95
C LYS A 852 -19.91 -28.64 18.17
N ALA A 853 -18.60 -28.57 17.93
CA ALA A 853 -17.82 -29.63 17.29
C ALA A 853 -17.40 -30.76 18.25
N SER A 854 -17.26 -30.48 19.56
CA SER A 854 -16.81 -31.46 20.57
C SER A 854 -17.93 -32.23 21.24
N LYS A 855 -19.19 -32.09 20.78
CA LYS A 855 -20.32 -32.87 21.29
C LYS A 855 -20.50 -34.23 20.59
N ASP A 856 -19.70 -34.53 19.56
CA ASP A 856 -19.55 -35.88 19.02
C ASP A 856 -18.14 -36.41 19.26
N PRO A 857 -17.95 -37.35 20.20
CA PRO A 857 -16.75 -38.15 20.24
C PRO A 857 -16.89 -39.23 19.16
N ILE A 858 -16.33 -38.98 17.97
CA ILE A 858 -16.25 -39.90 16.83
C ILE A 858 -17.62 -40.16 16.16
N GLY A 859 -17.90 -39.44 15.06
CA GLY A 859 -18.99 -39.72 14.14
C GLY A 859 -18.81 -38.98 12.81
N SER A 860 -18.55 -39.74 11.74
CA SER A 860 -18.67 -39.43 10.29
C SER A 860 -18.55 -37.97 9.77
N PRO A 861 -17.68 -37.68 8.78
CA PRO A 861 -17.77 -36.44 8.01
C PRO A 861 -18.98 -36.51 7.07
N ASP A 862 -20.08 -35.88 7.46
CA ASP A 862 -21.23 -35.67 6.58
C ASP A 862 -20.95 -34.45 5.69
N TYR A 863 -20.25 -34.70 4.57
CA TYR A 863 -20.33 -33.87 3.37
C TYR A 863 -21.17 -34.64 2.35
N SER A 864 -22.49 -34.67 2.55
CA SER A 864 -23.43 -35.12 1.53
C SER A 864 -23.88 -33.92 0.68
N TYR A 865 -23.18 -33.68 -0.43
CA TYR A 865 -23.85 -33.26 -1.66
C TYR A 865 -24.33 -34.55 -2.33
N SER A 866 -25.65 -34.76 -2.32
CA SER A 866 -26.47 -35.63 -3.18
C SER A 866 -25.76 -36.64 -4.11
N ASP A 867 -26.03 -37.93 -3.83
CA ASP A 867 -26.08 -39.14 -4.68
C ASP A 867 -24.84 -39.61 -5.48
N PRO A 868 -24.38 -40.87 -5.24
CA PRO A 868 -23.31 -41.52 -6.00
C PRO A 868 -23.87 -42.28 -7.21
N VAL A 869 -23.37 -41.95 -8.40
CA VAL A 869 -23.38 -42.91 -9.52
C VAL A 869 -22.10 -43.76 -9.40
N VAL A 870 -22.32 -45.04 -9.15
CA VAL A 870 -21.33 -46.12 -9.05
C VAL A 870 -20.47 -46.18 -10.32
N MET A 871 -19.14 -46.18 -10.15
CA MET A 871 -18.21 -46.77 -11.11
C MET A 871 -17.13 -47.53 -10.33
N GLU A 872 -17.39 -48.81 -10.09
CA GLU A 872 -16.35 -49.83 -9.93
C GLU A 872 -16.12 -50.51 -11.29
N ASP A 873 -14.90 -51.03 -11.45
CA ASP A 873 -14.39 -51.86 -12.54
C ASP A 873 -13.98 -51.19 -13.85
N LEU A 874 -12.71 -50.78 -13.92
CA LEU A 874 -11.92 -50.89 -15.15
C LEU A 874 -10.50 -51.41 -14.84
N GLN A 875 -10.31 -52.72 -15.01
CA GLN A 875 -9.03 -53.30 -15.40
C GLN A 875 -8.74 -52.97 -16.89
N PRO A 876 -7.46 -52.98 -17.32
CA PRO A 876 -7.05 -52.49 -18.64
C PRO A 876 -7.27 -53.56 -19.72
N GLY A 877 -7.92 -53.18 -20.82
CA GLY A 877 -8.12 -54.03 -21.99
C GLY A 877 -8.32 -53.23 -23.27
N SER A 878 -7.25 -53.21 -24.08
CA SER A 878 -7.21 -53.25 -25.55
C SER A 878 -8.18 -52.40 -26.42
N ASP A 879 -7.51 -51.64 -27.29
CA ASP A 879 -7.78 -51.47 -28.73
C ASP A 879 -8.81 -50.47 -29.27
N SER A 880 -8.26 -49.69 -30.22
CA SER A 880 -8.90 -49.01 -31.35
C SER A 880 -9.79 -47.80 -31.03
N GLY A 881 -9.71 -46.66 -31.70
CA GLY A 881 -9.01 -46.30 -32.92
C GLY A 881 -9.18 -44.81 -33.21
N TYR A 882 -8.35 -44.35 -34.15
CA TYR A 882 -8.29 -43.03 -34.74
C TYR A 882 -9.63 -42.41 -35.14
N GLY A 883 -9.73 -41.08 -35.06
CA GLY A 883 -10.85 -40.31 -35.61
C GLY A 883 -10.59 -38.81 -35.62
N HIS A 884 -10.03 -38.33 -36.72
CA HIS A 884 -9.65 -36.95 -37.05
C HIS A 884 -10.88 -36.05 -37.37
N VAL A 885 -10.68 -34.71 -37.34
CA VAL A 885 -11.26 -33.68 -38.26
C VAL A 885 -12.72 -33.25 -37.93
N ASP A 886 -13.20 -32.00 -37.98
CA ASP A 886 -12.68 -30.68 -38.39
C ASP A 886 -13.58 -29.51 -37.87
N LYS A 887 -13.11 -28.30 -38.20
CA LYS A 887 -13.63 -26.92 -38.07
C LYS A 887 -15.06 -26.59 -38.57
N ALA A 888 -15.42 -25.34 -38.22
CA ALA A 888 -16.41 -24.40 -38.81
C ALA A 888 -17.80 -24.42 -38.13
N GLY A 889 -18.47 -23.30 -37.83
CA GLY A 889 -18.20 -21.88 -38.04
C GLY A 889 -19.39 -21.05 -37.53
N LEU A 890 -19.11 -19.79 -37.19
CA LEU A 890 -19.93 -18.56 -37.24
C LEU A 890 -21.47 -18.63 -37.17
N GLY A 891 -22.08 -17.81 -36.29
CA GLY A 891 -23.47 -17.39 -36.44
C GLY A 891 -24.04 -16.58 -35.26
N VAL A 892 -23.96 -15.26 -35.36
CA VAL A 892 -24.64 -14.27 -34.50
C VAL A 892 -26.12 -14.18 -34.88
N SER A 893 -27.06 -14.10 -33.91
CA SER A 893 -28.22 -13.18 -33.95
C SER A 893 -29.12 -13.30 -32.72
N SER A 894 -29.41 -12.14 -32.14
CA SER A 894 -30.50 -11.80 -31.22
C SER A 894 -31.91 -12.11 -31.72
N ALA A 895 -32.85 -12.41 -30.81
CA ALA A 895 -34.24 -11.94 -30.88
C ALA A 895 -34.97 -12.12 -29.53
N VAL A 896 -35.74 -11.09 -29.18
CA VAL A 896 -36.60 -10.92 -27.99
C VAL A 896 -38.06 -11.28 -28.34
N ALA A 897 -38.86 -11.48 -27.30
CA ALA A 897 -40.34 -11.60 -27.21
C ALA A 897 -40.88 -13.04 -27.33
N GLY A 898 -41.82 -13.52 -26.53
CA GLY A 898 -42.78 -12.87 -25.64
C GLY A 898 -44.15 -13.52 -25.83
N GLY A 899 -44.82 -13.95 -24.76
CA GLY A 899 -46.22 -14.44 -24.75
C GLY A 899 -46.66 -14.61 -23.29
N ALA A 900 -47.48 -13.74 -22.66
CA ALA A 900 -48.91 -13.39 -22.85
C ALA A 900 -49.84 -14.45 -22.20
N PHE A 901 -50.98 -14.22 -21.52
CA PHE A 901 -52.03 -13.19 -21.36
C PHE A 901 -52.57 -13.32 -19.90
N ALA A 902 -52.92 -12.29 -19.10
CA ALA A 902 -54.05 -11.33 -19.13
C ALA A 902 -55.47 -11.92 -18.92
N ALA A 903 -56.24 -11.29 -18.03
CA ALA A 903 -57.68 -11.51 -17.82
C ALA A 903 -58.43 -10.16 -17.75
N SER A 904 -59.37 -9.97 -18.70
CA SER A 904 -60.74 -9.38 -18.66
C SER A 904 -61.02 -8.11 -17.81
N GLN A 905 -61.87 -7.13 -18.16
CA GLN A 905 -63.15 -7.09 -18.90
C GLN A 905 -63.40 -5.70 -19.52
N GLY A 906 -64.33 -5.62 -20.49
CA GLY A 906 -64.67 -4.40 -21.21
C GLY A 906 -65.91 -3.62 -20.75
N ALA A 907 -65.99 -2.40 -21.27
CA ALA A 907 -67.13 -1.68 -21.86
C ALA A 907 -66.55 -0.44 -22.57
#